data_AF-K2MUN5-F1
#
_entry.id   AF-K2MUN5-F1
#
_cell.length_a   1.000
_cell.length_b   1.000
_cell.length_c   1.000
_cell.angle_alpha   90.00
_cell.angle_beta   90.00
_cell.angle_gamma   90.00
#
_symmetry.space_group_name_H-M   'P 1'
#
loop_
_entity.id
_entity.type
_entity.pdbx_description
1 polymer ?
#
loop_
_entity_poly.entity_id
_entity_poly.type
_entity_poly.pdbx_seq_one_letter_code
_entity_poly.pdbx_strand_id
1 'polypeptide(L)'
;GNSVNLELSDLLVMIYNPFVEAVYTGPMNNEDIRWTPELRSMHSPEQRDTIYIPVGMFLETFSSIEKVLIRGVVLPGWHFNSEWGEGTNGGNPTLVTWRENPLYLVRNNSEEPLQIMAMIGQPDQRHKLHLMPQQELEYIQCGLVLSQCTSSSHLATYLVTGNNHRIVQKGLFIDSRESANLVTVPPKSLCYLVPSAMFREKSRFLLSYWYQKPADEKQMKLARLNVDVARHLPAIEHLELRSREKDRVDFLVDVPTDIHILLQQEKPFRSSNGGDAMAEDFIGIYLYDSEDKRIQGVTSATNYREMGIVHHLPAPGRYALCATCPRGNGVVPCKVEVVGVESAHVRITDPPDDARELGEVDLDFIDVEPESVPLDDLAMYDDETFRGLIAELKELHKDPEGNADEISAVENHINDYAHILAKKILGKDRAKYLPGRDLDLLNPILDSNVDYMDSERNRYELKKDPRNATKVQFVEEILQKKADAIAEKAKEPDISFLDPAPEGIPIQDMLLMGDALFAASARERMKLKSNPVANASKISALEEEMDQRAHVLAKQLRAKERTFLDPEPEGVPLELLALNENEAFQELERELRALNHKPRKDAKAIVALENDLLDRTNVLARELKDNERNIFLDPQPEGVPVS
;
A
#
# COMPACT_ATOMS: atom_id res chain seq x y z
N GLY A 1 21.79 -8.83 -23.85
CA GLY A 1 21.54 -9.55 -25.10
C GLY A 1 20.45 -8.81 -25.84
N ASN A 2 20.62 -8.57 -27.14
CA ASN A 2 19.68 -7.81 -27.96
C ASN A 2 18.26 -8.40 -27.85
N SER A 3 17.36 -7.74 -27.14
CA SER A 3 15.93 -8.01 -27.21
C SER A 3 15.47 -7.57 -28.59
N VAL A 4 15.29 -8.53 -29.51
CA VAL A 4 14.55 -8.29 -30.74
C VAL A 4 13.16 -7.84 -30.28
N ASN A 5 12.80 -6.60 -30.62
CA ASN A 5 11.50 -6.05 -30.29
C ASN A 5 10.52 -6.69 -31.27
N LEU A 6 9.97 -7.85 -30.90
CA LEU A 6 9.01 -8.60 -31.72
C LEU A 6 7.75 -7.77 -31.87
N GLU A 7 7.36 -7.46 -33.10
CA GLU A 7 6.06 -6.87 -33.38
C GLU A 7 4.99 -7.96 -33.41
N LEU A 8 3.71 -7.60 -33.19
CA LEU A 8 2.60 -8.57 -33.27
C LEU A 8 2.52 -9.25 -34.65
N SER A 9 3.00 -8.58 -35.70
CA SER A 9 3.12 -9.12 -37.06
C SER A 9 4.14 -10.24 -37.20
N ASP A 10 5.08 -10.35 -36.26
CA ASP A 10 6.13 -11.38 -36.25
C ASP A 10 5.66 -12.67 -35.56
N LEU A 11 4.46 -12.66 -34.97
CA LEU A 11 3.89 -13.78 -34.22
C LEU A 11 2.82 -14.51 -35.03
N LEU A 12 2.89 -15.85 -34.99
CA LEU A 12 1.89 -16.75 -35.58
C LEU A 12 1.16 -17.54 -34.49
N VAL A 13 -0.14 -17.73 -34.67
CA VAL A 13 -0.93 -18.70 -33.92
C VAL A 13 -1.04 -19.97 -34.77
N MET A 14 -0.66 -21.09 -34.19
CA MET A 14 -0.87 -22.42 -34.78
C MET A 14 -2.20 -22.98 -34.27
N ILE A 15 -3.09 -23.34 -35.18
CA ILE A 15 -4.43 -23.86 -34.90
C ILE A 15 -4.57 -25.22 -35.54
N TYR A 16 -5.10 -26.18 -34.79
CA TYR A 16 -5.48 -27.47 -35.32
C TYR A 16 -6.90 -27.41 -35.92
N ASN A 17 -7.04 -27.73 -37.20
CA ASN A 17 -8.32 -27.82 -37.89
C ASN A 17 -8.73 -29.29 -38.05
N PRO A 18 -9.75 -29.78 -37.31
CA PRO A 18 -10.23 -31.14 -37.46
C PRO A 18 -10.96 -31.38 -38.81
N PHE A 19 -11.33 -30.32 -39.54
CA PHE A 19 -11.99 -30.39 -40.85
C PHE A 19 -10.98 -30.20 -41.98
N VAL A 20 -10.13 -31.20 -42.18
CA VAL A 20 -9.01 -31.20 -43.16
C VAL A 20 -9.43 -30.98 -44.63
N GLU A 21 -10.72 -31.06 -44.93
CA GLU A 21 -11.30 -30.78 -46.24
C GLU A 21 -11.40 -29.26 -46.52
N ALA A 22 -11.49 -28.44 -45.47
CA ALA A 22 -11.53 -26.99 -45.58
C ALA A 22 -10.10 -26.41 -45.66
N VAL A 23 -9.78 -25.77 -46.79
CA VAL A 23 -8.46 -25.17 -47.02
C VAL A 23 -8.45 -23.72 -46.52
N TYR A 24 -7.50 -23.40 -45.65
CA TYR A 24 -7.27 -22.03 -45.22
C TYR A 24 -6.62 -21.20 -46.34
N THR A 25 -7.27 -20.09 -46.73
CA THR A 25 -6.85 -19.21 -47.82
C THR A 25 -6.39 -17.82 -47.35
N GLY A 26 -6.39 -17.57 -46.04
CA GLY A 26 -5.97 -16.29 -45.47
C GLY A 26 -4.45 -16.07 -45.48
N PRO A 27 -3.96 -14.99 -44.83
CA PRO A 27 -2.54 -14.71 -44.65
C PRO A 27 -1.79 -15.90 -44.04
N MET A 28 -0.58 -16.19 -44.51
CA MET A 28 0.25 -17.34 -44.08
C MET A 28 -0.34 -18.71 -44.46
N ASN A 29 -1.19 -18.78 -45.48
CA ASN A 29 -1.56 -20.05 -46.10
C ASN A 29 -0.34 -20.76 -46.72
N ASN A 30 -0.49 -22.03 -47.12
CA ASN A 30 0.61 -22.84 -47.66
C ASN A 30 1.34 -22.22 -48.85
N GLU A 31 0.66 -21.44 -49.68
CA GLU A 31 1.22 -20.83 -50.89
C GLU A 31 1.79 -19.42 -50.62
N ASP A 32 1.73 -18.94 -49.38
CA ASP A 32 2.20 -17.60 -49.02
C ASP A 32 3.73 -17.48 -49.18
N ILE A 33 4.15 -16.41 -49.86
CA ILE A 33 5.56 -16.14 -50.17
C ILE A 33 6.40 -15.83 -48.93
N ARG A 34 5.76 -15.50 -47.80
CA ARG A 34 6.44 -15.23 -46.53
C ARG A 34 7.01 -16.50 -45.88
N TRP A 35 6.61 -17.68 -46.34
CA TRP A 35 7.21 -18.94 -45.93
C TRP A 35 8.59 -19.12 -46.54
N THR A 36 9.64 -18.72 -45.80
CA THR A 36 11.02 -19.02 -46.17
C THR A 36 11.31 -20.53 -46.06
N PRO A 37 12.35 -21.06 -46.73
CA PRO A 37 12.72 -22.47 -46.62
C PRO A 37 12.93 -22.93 -45.17
N GLU A 38 13.50 -22.07 -44.33
CA GLU A 38 13.72 -22.33 -42.90
C GLU A 38 12.39 -22.44 -42.15
N LEU A 39 11.47 -21.49 -42.35
CA LEU A 39 10.15 -21.52 -41.72
C LEU A 39 9.32 -22.72 -42.17
N ARG A 40 9.37 -23.08 -43.47
CA ARG A 40 8.70 -24.29 -43.98
C ARG A 40 9.24 -25.55 -43.32
N SER A 41 10.56 -25.66 -43.16
CA SER A 41 11.16 -26.80 -42.49
C SER A 41 10.76 -26.92 -41.01
N MET A 42 10.51 -25.79 -40.32
CA MET A 42 10.11 -25.80 -38.92
C MET A 42 8.62 -26.02 -38.71
N HIS A 43 7.78 -25.50 -39.61
CA HIS A 43 6.33 -25.40 -39.39
C HIS A 43 5.48 -26.24 -40.33
N SER A 44 6.02 -26.73 -41.46
CA SER A 44 5.30 -27.60 -42.41
C SER A 44 3.91 -27.07 -42.81
N PRO A 45 3.80 -25.87 -43.42
CA PRO A 45 2.53 -25.24 -43.76
C PRO A 45 1.69 -26.04 -44.77
N GLU A 46 2.25 -27.08 -45.38
CA GLU A 46 1.56 -28.02 -46.26
C GLU A 46 0.61 -28.97 -45.50
N GLN A 47 0.76 -29.09 -44.17
CA GLN A 47 -0.03 -29.99 -43.34
C GLN A 47 -1.47 -29.48 -43.21
N ARG A 48 -2.44 -30.24 -43.74
CA ARG A 48 -3.83 -29.77 -43.89
C ARG A 48 -4.65 -29.66 -42.60
N ASP A 49 -4.23 -30.33 -41.53
CA ASP A 49 -4.89 -30.25 -40.23
C ASP A 49 -4.33 -29.11 -39.36
N THR A 50 -3.39 -28.33 -39.87
CA THR A 50 -2.71 -27.27 -39.14
C THR A 50 -2.78 -25.97 -39.92
N ILE A 51 -3.23 -24.90 -39.27
CA ILE A 51 -3.34 -23.57 -39.83
C ILE A 51 -2.40 -22.65 -39.04
N TYR A 52 -1.59 -21.89 -39.76
CA TYR A 52 -0.80 -20.79 -39.19
C TYR A 52 -1.44 -19.47 -39.58
N ILE A 53 -1.74 -18.64 -38.60
CA ILE A 53 -2.41 -17.36 -38.80
C ILE A 53 -1.64 -16.26 -38.05
N PRO A 54 -1.40 -15.08 -38.65
CA PRO A 54 -0.83 -13.95 -37.93
C PRO A 54 -1.68 -13.57 -36.73
N VAL A 55 -1.07 -13.23 -35.60
CA VAL A 55 -1.81 -12.88 -34.37
C VAL A 55 -2.82 -11.76 -34.60
N GLY A 56 -2.49 -10.74 -35.40
CA GLY A 56 -3.44 -9.68 -35.74
C GLY A 56 -4.72 -10.20 -36.39
N MET A 57 -4.59 -11.11 -37.37
CA MET A 57 -5.75 -11.72 -38.04
C MET A 57 -6.51 -12.67 -37.11
N PHE A 58 -5.81 -13.40 -36.24
CA PHE A 58 -6.43 -14.24 -35.23
C PHE A 58 -7.36 -13.43 -34.30
N LEU A 59 -6.88 -12.28 -33.82
CA LEU A 59 -7.65 -11.38 -32.95
C LEU A 59 -8.88 -10.78 -33.65
N GLU A 60 -8.80 -10.54 -34.97
CA GLU A 60 -9.93 -10.08 -35.77
C GLU A 60 -10.95 -11.19 -36.07
N THR A 61 -10.50 -12.44 -36.19
CA THR A 61 -11.32 -13.56 -36.67
C THR A 61 -12.01 -14.33 -35.55
N PHE A 62 -11.33 -14.57 -34.43
CA PHE A 62 -11.84 -15.41 -33.35
C PHE A 62 -12.46 -14.59 -32.24
N SER A 63 -13.67 -14.98 -31.80
CA SER A 63 -14.43 -14.28 -30.77
C SER A 63 -14.09 -14.72 -29.34
N SER A 64 -13.48 -15.89 -29.15
CA SER A 64 -13.18 -16.44 -27.83
C SER A 64 -12.05 -17.49 -27.87
N ILE A 65 -11.40 -17.68 -26.72
CA ILE A 65 -10.41 -18.73 -26.49
C ILE A 65 -10.80 -19.46 -25.20
N GLU A 66 -10.97 -20.77 -25.29
CA GLU A 66 -11.22 -21.62 -24.13
C GLU A 66 -9.98 -22.43 -23.77
N LYS A 67 -9.66 -22.48 -22.48
CA LYS A 67 -8.55 -23.29 -21.96
C LYS A 67 -9.09 -24.54 -21.26
N VAL A 68 -8.81 -25.70 -21.84
CA VAL A 68 -9.15 -27.00 -21.24
C VAL A 68 -7.98 -27.54 -20.44
N LEU A 69 -8.21 -27.85 -19.16
CA LEU A 69 -7.22 -28.49 -18.29
C LEU A 69 -7.45 -30.01 -18.26
N ILE A 70 -6.68 -30.75 -19.03
CA ILE A 70 -6.70 -32.24 -19.01
C ILE A 70 -5.88 -32.78 -17.83
N ARG A 71 -4.81 -32.07 -17.46
CA ARG A 71 -3.93 -32.30 -16.31
C ARG A 71 -3.59 -30.95 -15.66
N GLY A 72 -3.01 -30.96 -14.47
CA GLY A 72 -2.55 -29.73 -13.80
C GLY A 72 -3.48 -29.21 -12.69
N VAL A 73 -4.44 -30.02 -12.27
CA VAL A 73 -5.16 -29.85 -11.01
C VAL A 73 -4.99 -31.11 -10.16
N VAL A 74 -5.09 -30.95 -8.84
CA VAL A 74 -5.02 -32.06 -7.88
C VAL A 74 -6.32 -32.86 -7.95
N LEU A 75 -6.21 -34.18 -8.01
CA LEU A 75 -7.35 -35.11 -8.00
C LEU A 75 -7.36 -35.96 -6.70
N PRO A 76 -8.54 -36.37 -6.20
CA PRO A 76 -9.87 -36.04 -6.70
C PRO A 76 -10.24 -34.56 -6.46
N GLY A 77 -11.30 -34.10 -7.13
CA GLY A 77 -11.91 -32.82 -6.80
C GLY A 77 -12.77 -32.90 -5.55
N TRP A 78 -13.14 -31.75 -5.04
CA TRP A 78 -14.10 -31.60 -3.94
C TRP A 78 -15.40 -31.03 -4.49
N HIS A 79 -16.52 -31.39 -3.85
CA HIS A 79 -17.84 -31.08 -4.38
C HIS A 79 -18.84 -30.73 -3.27
N PHE A 80 -19.74 -29.79 -3.57
CA PHE A 80 -20.89 -29.44 -2.76
C PHE A 80 -22.17 -29.52 -3.60
N ASN A 81 -23.12 -30.37 -3.18
CA ASN A 81 -24.47 -30.39 -3.74
C ASN A 81 -25.28 -29.23 -3.16
N SER A 82 -25.76 -28.33 -4.01
CA SER A 82 -26.43 -27.10 -3.56
C SER A 82 -27.54 -26.67 -4.49
N GLU A 83 -28.27 -25.65 -4.06
CA GLU A 83 -29.37 -25.08 -4.83
C GLU A 83 -29.54 -23.58 -4.57
N TRP A 84 -29.96 -22.88 -5.60
CA TRP A 84 -30.68 -21.62 -5.49
C TRP A 84 -32.15 -21.99 -5.27
N GLY A 85 -32.57 -22.04 -4.01
CA GLY A 85 -33.90 -22.45 -3.58
C GLY A 85 -34.68 -21.26 -3.02
N GLU A 86 -35.69 -21.54 -2.20
CA GLU A 86 -36.38 -20.50 -1.45
C GLU A 86 -35.49 -20.01 -0.29
N GLY A 87 -35.26 -18.70 -0.24
CA GLY A 87 -34.32 -18.11 0.73
C GLY A 87 -32.85 -18.32 0.38
N THR A 88 -32.51 -18.99 -0.75
CA THR A 88 -31.12 -19.11 -1.23
C THR A 88 -30.90 -18.69 -2.69
N ASN A 89 -31.90 -18.09 -3.32
CA ASN A 89 -31.84 -17.53 -4.68
C ASN A 89 -31.57 -16.02 -4.66
N GLY A 90 -30.45 -15.64 -4.03
CA GLY A 90 -30.10 -14.23 -3.76
C GLY A 90 -29.80 -13.37 -4.98
N GLY A 91 -29.46 -14.02 -6.11
CA GLY A 91 -29.12 -13.40 -7.39
C GLY A 91 -27.70 -12.90 -7.46
N ASN A 92 -27.45 -11.81 -8.18
CA ASN A 92 -26.11 -11.28 -8.41
C ASN A 92 -25.73 -10.16 -7.39
N PRO A 93 -24.45 -9.76 -7.29
CA PRO A 93 -23.99 -8.80 -6.27
C PRO A 93 -24.57 -7.38 -6.33
N THR A 94 -25.34 -7.03 -7.37
CA THR A 94 -26.06 -5.75 -7.45
C THR A 94 -27.33 -5.74 -6.60
N LEU A 95 -27.68 -6.86 -5.96
CA LEU A 95 -28.89 -7.02 -5.15
C LEU A 95 -28.54 -7.17 -3.66
N VAL A 96 -29.30 -6.55 -2.77
CA VAL A 96 -29.13 -6.77 -1.31
C VAL A 96 -29.35 -8.23 -0.92
N THR A 97 -30.22 -8.93 -1.67
CA THR A 97 -30.47 -10.36 -1.47
C THR A 97 -29.28 -11.25 -1.82
N TRP A 98 -28.21 -10.72 -2.41
CA TRP A 98 -27.04 -11.51 -2.83
C TRP A 98 -26.45 -12.35 -1.71
N ARG A 99 -26.43 -11.82 -0.48
CA ARG A 99 -25.94 -12.50 0.72
C ARG A 99 -26.75 -13.75 1.11
N GLU A 100 -27.93 -13.94 0.54
CA GLU A 100 -28.76 -15.13 0.74
C GLU A 100 -28.34 -16.32 -0.14
N ASN A 101 -27.52 -16.12 -1.18
CA ASN A 101 -27.00 -17.25 -1.96
C ASN A 101 -26.24 -18.26 -1.08
N PRO A 102 -26.07 -19.53 -1.52
CA PRO A 102 -25.19 -20.46 -0.82
C PRO A 102 -23.76 -19.89 -0.70
N LEU A 103 -23.32 -19.68 0.53
CA LEU A 103 -22.01 -19.10 0.86
C LEU A 103 -21.00 -20.19 1.21
N TYR A 104 -19.78 -20.09 0.66
CA TYR A 104 -18.68 -21.01 0.95
C TYR A 104 -17.47 -20.22 1.42
N LEU A 105 -17.07 -20.46 2.67
CA LEU A 105 -15.88 -19.89 3.26
C LEU A 105 -14.65 -20.46 2.57
N VAL A 106 -13.72 -19.59 2.20
CA VAL A 106 -12.41 -19.91 1.63
C VAL A 106 -11.37 -19.17 2.46
N ARG A 107 -10.65 -19.89 3.33
CA ARG A 107 -9.61 -19.30 4.16
C ARG A 107 -8.25 -19.62 3.57
N ASN A 108 -7.47 -18.59 3.22
CA ASN A 108 -6.09 -18.73 2.78
C ASN A 108 -5.13 -18.24 3.87
N ASN A 109 -4.35 -19.16 4.45
CA ASN A 109 -3.41 -18.86 5.52
C ASN A 109 -1.97 -18.60 5.02
N SER A 110 -1.71 -18.64 3.71
CA SER A 110 -0.37 -18.39 3.17
C SER A 110 -0.05 -16.90 3.03
N GLU A 111 1.25 -16.59 2.96
CA GLU A 111 1.77 -15.23 2.71
C GLU A 111 1.61 -14.77 1.25
N GLU A 112 1.32 -15.71 0.35
CA GLU A 112 1.15 -15.46 -1.08
C GLU A 112 -0.27 -15.86 -1.52
N PRO A 113 -0.82 -15.25 -2.58
CA PRO A 113 -2.11 -15.65 -3.11
C PRO A 113 -2.07 -17.09 -3.65
N LEU A 114 -3.14 -17.84 -3.43
CA LEU A 114 -3.31 -19.20 -3.93
C LEU A 114 -4.41 -19.29 -4.97
N GLN A 115 -4.33 -20.28 -5.86
CA GLN A 115 -5.28 -20.47 -6.94
C GLN A 115 -6.00 -21.81 -6.84
N ILE A 116 -7.31 -21.79 -7.05
CA ILE A 116 -8.14 -22.98 -7.25
C ILE A 116 -8.86 -22.90 -8.59
N MET A 117 -9.12 -24.05 -9.19
CA MET A 117 -10.14 -24.16 -10.23
C MET A 117 -11.47 -24.40 -9.52
N ALA A 118 -12.49 -23.59 -9.78
CA ALA A 118 -13.83 -23.76 -9.25
C ALA A 118 -14.87 -23.79 -10.38
N MET A 119 -15.91 -24.60 -10.25
CA MET A 119 -16.89 -24.81 -11.30
C MET A 119 -18.30 -24.96 -10.74
N ILE A 120 -19.25 -24.27 -11.36
CA ILE A 120 -20.69 -24.51 -11.17
C ILE A 120 -21.13 -25.49 -12.25
N GLY A 121 -21.68 -26.64 -11.86
CA GLY A 121 -22.30 -27.61 -12.77
C GLY A 121 -23.81 -27.65 -12.59
N GLN A 122 -24.57 -27.28 -13.61
CA GLN A 122 -26.02 -27.36 -13.65
C GLN A 122 -26.50 -28.77 -14.09
N PRO A 123 -27.70 -29.23 -13.68
CA PRO A 123 -28.27 -30.49 -14.10
C PRO A 123 -28.28 -30.64 -15.63
N ASP A 124 -27.85 -31.80 -16.12
CA ASP A 124 -27.76 -32.04 -17.57
C ASP A 124 -29.14 -32.01 -18.24
N GLN A 125 -29.30 -31.13 -19.22
CA GLN A 125 -30.54 -30.99 -19.99
C GLN A 125 -30.45 -31.56 -21.41
N ARG A 126 -29.27 -32.07 -21.82
CA ARG A 126 -29.04 -32.51 -23.21
C ARG A 126 -29.91 -33.70 -23.62
N HIS A 127 -30.33 -34.52 -22.66
CA HIS A 127 -31.32 -35.58 -22.89
C HIS A 127 -32.64 -35.05 -23.48
N LYS A 128 -33.01 -33.78 -23.23
CA LYS A 128 -34.22 -33.14 -23.81
C LYS A 128 -34.11 -33.00 -25.33
N LEU A 129 -32.91 -32.77 -25.87
CA LEU A 129 -32.70 -32.64 -27.33
C LEU A 129 -33.04 -33.93 -28.09
N HIS A 130 -32.87 -35.09 -27.44
CA HIS A 130 -33.25 -36.37 -28.02
C HIS A 130 -34.76 -36.60 -28.04
N LEU A 131 -35.50 -35.96 -27.13
CA LEU A 131 -36.95 -36.10 -27.00
C LEU A 131 -37.72 -35.01 -27.76
N MET A 132 -37.14 -33.82 -27.88
CA MET A 132 -37.73 -32.62 -28.49
C MET A 132 -36.64 -31.86 -29.27
N PRO A 133 -36.39 -32.19 -30.55
CA PRO A 133 -35.28 -31.63 -31.33
C PRO A 133 -35.33 -30.11 -31.56
N GLN A 134 -36.52 -29.52 -31.43
CA GLN A 134 -36.74 -28.07 -31.57
C GLN A 134 -36.66 -27.31 -30.23
N GLN A 135 -36.47 -28.00 -29.11
CA GLN A 135 -36.38 -27.37 -27.80
C GLN A 135 -34.96 -26.83 -27.55
N GLU A 136 -34.87 -25.59 -27.09
CA GLU A 136 -33.62 -24.99 -26.66
C GLU A 136 -33.23 -25.46 -25.24
N LEU A 137 -31.93 -25.47 -24.96
CA LEU A 137 -31.44 -25.77 -23.61
C LEU A 137 -31.57 -24.51 -22.75
N GLU A 138 -32.33 -24.61 -21.65
CA GLU A 138 -32.59 -23.48 -20.75
C GLU A 138 -31.75 -23.61 -19.47
N TYR A 139 -30.46 -23.30 -19.58
CA TYR A 139 -29.59 -23.20 -18.41
C TYR A 139 -29.72 -21.81 -17.79
N ILE A 140 -29.61 -21.72 -16.46
CA ILE A 140 -29.64 -20.43 -15.78
C ILE A 140 -28.32 -19.73 -16.05
N GLN A 141 -28.40 -18.44 -16.35
CA GLN A 141 -27.23 -17.59 -16.43
C GLN A 141 -26.62 -17.46 -15.03
N CYS A 142 -25.42 -18.00 -14.82
CA CYS A 142 -24.78 -18.03 -13.50
C CYS A 142 -23.27 -17.80 -13.58
N GLY A 143 -22.70 -17.38 -12.45
CA GLY A 143 -21.28 -17.09 -12.31
C GLY A 143 -20.77 -17.29 -10.88
N LEU A 144 -19.44 -17.36 -10.74
CA LEU A 144 -18.76 -17.42 -9.45
C LEU A 144 -18.26 -16.03 -9.07
N VAL A 145 -18.52 -15.62 -7.83
CA VAL A 145 -18.00 -14.38 -7.26
C VAL A 145 -17.19 -14.72 -6.02
N LEU A 146 -15.98 -14.17 -5.91
CA LEU A 146 -15.16 -14.25 -4.71
C LEU A 146 -15.20 -12.89 -4.00
N SER A 147 -15.58 -12.89 -2.73
CA SER A 147 -15.64 -11.70 -1.90
C SER A 147 -14.80 -11.87 -0.64
N GLN A 148 -13.90 -10.93 -0.39
CA GLN A 148 -12.98 -10.93 0.74
C GLN A 148 -13.63 -10.21 1.92
N CYS A 149 -13.60 -10.82 3.11
CA CYS A 149 -13.98 -10.15 4.35
C CYS A 149 -12.93 -9.08 4.69
N THR A 150 -13.38 -7.85 4.92
CA THR A 150 -12.55 -6.70 5.31
C THR A 150 -12.61 -6.40 6.81
N SER A 151 -13.52 -7.06 7.54
CA SER A 151 -13.63 -6.93 9.00
C SER A 151 -12.43 -7.56 9.72
N SER A 152 -11.89 -6.85 10.71
CA SER A 152 -10.81 -7.33 11.60
C SER A 152 -11.21 -8.54 12.45
N SER A 153 -12.51 -8.71 12.73
CA SER A 153 -13.01 -9.85 13.52
C SER A 153 -12.83 -11.19 12.81
N HIS A 154 -12.77 -11.20 11.47
CA HIS A 154 -12.71 -12.40 10.62
C HIS A 154 -13.71 -13.51 11.01
N LEU A 155 -14.83 -13.13 11.63
CA LEU A 155 -15.91 -14.03 12.01
C LEU A 155 -16.71 -14.43 10.78
N ALA A 156 -17.05 -15.72 10.71
CA ALA A 156 -17.88 -16.23 9.63
C ALA A 156 -19.32 -15.70 9.79
N THR A 157 -19.81 -15.02 8.76
CA THR A 157 -21.14 -14.43 8.72
C THR A 157 -21.89 -14.68 7.42
N TYR A 158 -23.22 -14.58 7.49
CA TYR A 158 -24.11 -14.48 6.32
C TYR A 158 -24.33 -13.02 5.89
N LEU A 159 -23.90 -12.05 6.69
CA LEU A 159 -23.99 -10.61 6.39
C LEU A 159 -22.82 -10.19 5.50
N VAL A 160 -22.79 -10.71 4.27
CA VAL A 160 -21.84 -10.32 3.22
C VAL A 160 -22.33 -9.03 2.58
N THR A 161 -22.03 -7.90 3.21
CA THR A 161 -22.48 -6.55 2.80
C THR A 161 -21.32 -5.69 2.30
N GLY A 162 -21.62 -4.60 1.58
CA GLY A 162 -20.60 -3.77 0.93
C GLY A 162 -19.60 -3.11 1.89
N ASN A 163 -20.01 -2.85 3.13
CA ASN A 163 -19.17 -2.20 4.15
C ASN A 163 -18.17 -3.14 4.85
N ASN A 164 -18.37 -4.45 4.77
CA ASN A 164 -17.56 -5.43 5.50
C ASN A 164 -16.99 -6.54 4.60
N HIS A 165 -17.31 -6.51 3.30
CA HIS A 165 -16.75 -7.39 2.29
C HIS A 165 -16.50 -6.65 0.97
N ARG A 166 -15.38 -6.97 0.34
CA ARG A 166 -14.96 -6.45 -0.97
C ARG A 166 -14.94 -7.55 -2.01
N ILE A 167 -15.56 -7.33 -3.17
CA ILE A 167 -15.49 -8.27 -4.28
C ILE A 167 -14.08 -8.22 -4.88
N VAL A 168 -13.35 -9.34 -4.80
CA VAL A 168 -11.98 -9.46 -5.33
C VAL A 168 -11.92 -10.15 -6.69
N GLN A 169 -12.95 -10.95 -7.01
CA GLN A 169 -13.08 -11.57 -8.33
C GLN A 169 -14.56 -11.76 -8.70
N LYS A 170 -14.92 -11.41 -9.93
CA LYS A 170 -16.24 -11.67 -10.50
C LYS A 170 -16.08 -12.42 -11.82
N GLY A 171 -16.50 -13.69 -11.84
CA GLY A 171 -16.54 -14.49 -13.06
C GLY A 171 -17.63 -14.02 -14.02
N LEU A 172 -17.53 -14.47 -15.27
CA LEU A 172 -18.56 -14.23 -16.27
C LEU A 172 -19.84 -14.98 -15.91
N PHE A 173 -20.98 -14.32 -16.12
CA PHE A 173 -22.29 -14.91 -15.93
C PHE A 173 -22.76 -15.48 -17.27
N ILE A 174 -22.77 -16.81 -17.38
CA ILE A 174 -23.07 -17.52 -18.63
C ILE A 174 -24.18 -18.55 -18.40
N ASP A 175 -25.00 -18.77 -19.41
CA ASP A 175 -26.09 -19.73 -19.50
C ASP A 175 -25.59 -21.09 -20.02
N SER A 176 -24.44 -21.53 -19.51
CA SER A 176 -23.83 -22.81 -19.85
C SER A 176 -24.11 -23.85 -18.77
N ARG A 177 -24.11 -25.13 -19.17
CA ARG A 177 -24.21 -26.26 -18.23
C ARG A 177 -23.12 -26.18 -17.15
N GLU A 178 -21.91 -25.84 -17.54
CA GLU A 178 -20.76 -25.72 -16.64
C GLU A 178 -20.13 -24.34 -16.79
N SER A 179 -19.87 -23.67 -15.66
CA SER A 179 -19.16 -22.39 -15.60
C SER A 179 -17.95 -22.56 -14.70
N ALA A 180 -16.76 -22.64 -15.30
CA ALA A 180 -15.50 -22.87 -14.61
C ALA A 180 -14.65 -21.58 -14.57
N ASN A 181 -14.07 -21.30 -13.41
CA ASN A 181 -13.25 -20.12 -13.17
C ASN A 181 -11.97 -20.52 -12.43
N LEU A 182 -10.85 -19.94 -12.86
CA LEU A 182 -9.65 -19.92 -12.03
C LEU A 182 -9.83 -18.83 -10.98
N VAL A 183 -9.93 -19.21 -9.71
CA VAL A 183 -10.18 -18.31 -8.59
C VAL A 183 -8.89 -18.07 -7.84
N THR A 184 -8.46 -16.81 -7.76
CA THR A 184 -7.28 -16.37 -6.99
C THR A 184 -7.74 -15.86 -5.62
N VAL A 185 -7.28 -16.50 -4.56
CA VAL A 185 -7.62 -16.17 -3.17
C VAL A 185 -6.47 -15.36 -2.55
N PRO A 186 -6.71 -14.12 -2.08
CA PRO A 186 -5.68 -13.27 -1.48
C PRO A 186 -4.93 -13.94 -0.31
N PRO A 187 -3.68 -13.58 -0.03
CA PRO A 187 -2.94 -14.09 1.12
C PRO A 187 -3.62 -13.69 2.44
N LYS A 188 -3.42 -14.50 3.50
CA LYS A 188 -3.90 -14.23 4.87
C LYS A 188 -5.35 -13.72 4.93
N SER A 189 -6.24 -14.30 4.14
CA SER A 189 -7.58 -13.79 3.95
C SER A 189 -8.65 -14.81 4.32
N LEU A 190 -9.81 -14.28 4.72
CA LEU A 190 -11.08 -15.00 4.74
C LEU A 190 -11.94 -14.48 3.59
N CYS A 191 -12.28 -15.36 2.66
CA CYS A 191 -13.11 -15.04 1.51
C CYS A 191 -14.37 -15.91 1.46
N TYR A 192 -15.30 -15.50 0.60
CA TYR A 192 -16.58 -16.13 0.33
C TYR A 192 -16.66 -16.40 -1.15
N LEU A 193 -16.63 -17.68 -1.53
CA LEU A 193 -16.94 -18.11 -2.88
C LEU A 193 -18.45 -18.25 -2.98
N VAL A 194 -19.08 -17.48 -3.85
CA VAL A 194 -20.53 -17.38 -3.97
C VAL A 194 -20.95 -17.74 -5.39
N PRO A 195 -21.51 -18.94 -5.60
CA PRO A 195 -22.23 -19.28 -6.83
C PRO A 195 -23.52 -18.46 -6.91
N SER A 196 -23.64 -17.66 -7.96
CA SER A 196 -24.75 -16.72 -8.12
C SER A 196 -25.45 -16.92 -9.44
N ALA A 197 -26.78 -17.03 -9.40
CA ALA A 197 -27.61 -16.82 -10.57
C ALA A 197 -27.62 -15.32 -10.92
N MET A 198 -27.86 -14.99 -12.19
CA MET A 198 -27.94 -13.60 -12.64
C MET A 198 -29.11 -12.87 -11.97
N PHE A 199 -30.25 -13.55 -11.83
CA PHE A 199 -31.42 -13.04 -11.10
C PHE A 199 -31.79 -14.02 -9.97
N ARG A 200 -33.07 -14.10 -9.60
CA ARG A 200 -33.53 -14.94 -8.49
C ARG A 200 -34.07 -16.29 -8.97
N GLU A 201 -33.53 -16.83 -10.05
CA GLU A 201 -33.93 -18.13 -10.59
C GLU A 201 -33.68 -19.25 -9.56
N LYS A 202 -34.53 -20.27 -9.61
CA LYS A 202 -34.42 -21.43 -8.72
C LYS A 202 -33.91 -22.64 -9.49
N SER A 203 -32.85 -23.27 -9.01
CA SER A 203 -32.31 -24.53 -9.57
C SER A 203 -31.29 -25.16 -8.63
N ARG A 204 -30.92 -26.40 -8.93
CA ARG A 204 -29.83 -27.12 -8.28
C ARG A 204 -28.53 -26.93 -9.04
N PHE A 205 -27.41 -27.05 -8.36
CA PHE A 205 -26.09 -27.05 -8.97
C PHE A 205 -25.09 -27.84 -8.11
N LEU A 206 -24.02 -28.28 -8.76
CA LEU A 206 -22.85 -28.87 -8.12
C LEU A 206 -21.73 -27.82 -8.13
N LEU A 207 -21.32 -27.34 -6.96
CA LEU A 207 -20.10 -26.56 -6.85
C LEU A 207 -18.93 -27.53 -6.71
N SER A 208 -18.02 -27.54 -7.68
CA SER A 208 -16.80 -28.35 -7.65
C SER A 208 -15.57 -27.47 -7.57
N TYR A 209 -14.53 -27.91 -6.88
CA TYR A 209 -13.23 -27.23 -6.91
C TYR A 209 -12.05 -28.19 -6.87
N TRP A 210 -10.90 -27.70 -7.32
CA TRP A 210 -9.63 -28.41 -7.33
C TRP A 210 -8.48 -27.46 -7.00
N TYR A 211 -7.53 -27.91 -6.17
CA TYR A 211 -6.28 -27.19 -5.96
C TYR A 211 -5.35 -27.32 -7.17
N GLN A 212 -4.49 -26.34 -7.39
CA GLN A 212 -3.44 -26.44 -8.39
C GLN A 212 -2.27 -27.30 -7.89
N LYS A 213 -1.88 -27.16 -6.61
CA LYS A 213 -0.76 -27.92 -6.03
C LYS A 213 -1.22 -28.70 -4.79
N PRO A 214 -0.69 -29.91 -4.54
CA PRO A 214 -1.04 -30.69 -3.35
C PRO A 214 -0.75 -29.98 -2.02
N ALA A 215 0.26 -29.11 -1.98
CA ALA A 215 0.61 -28.36 -0.77
C ALA A 215 -0.42 -27.28 -0.39
N ASP A 216 -1.20 -26.79 -1.37
CA ASP A 216 -2.15 -25.70 -1.17
C ASP A 216 -3.31 -26.14 -0.28
N GLU A 217 -3.67 -27.43 -0.30
CA GLU A 217 -4.75 -27.99 0.54
C GLU A 217 -4.50 -27.81 2.04
N LYS A 218 -3.24 -27.74 2.47
CA LYS A 218 -2.88 -27.51 3.88
C LYS A 218 -3.02 -26.04 4.28
N GLN A 219 -2.87 -25.13 3.32
CA GLN A 219 -2.85 -23.69 3.55
C GLN A 219 -4.20 -23.03 3.25
N MET A 220 -5.02 -23.67 2.43
CA MET A 220 -6.32 -23.16 2.01
C MET A 220 -7.42 -24.20 2.16
N LYS A 221 -8.49 -23.83 2.87
CA LYS A 221 -9.65 -24.71 3.11
C LYS A 221 -10.95 -24.05 2.66
N LEU A 222 -11.83 -24.89 2.11
CA LEU A 222 -13.18 -24.50 1.71
C LEU A 222 -14.22 -25.23 2.54
N ALA A 223 -15.23 -24.51 3.01
CA ALA A 223 -16.34 -25.07 3.76
C ALA A 223 -17.63 -24.32 3.44
N ARG A 224 -18.78 -25.02 3.45
CA ARG A 224 -20.08 -24.34 3.42
C ARG A 224 -20.22 -23.49 4.68
N LEU A 225 -20.71 -22.26 4.55
CA LEU A 225 -21.00 -21.42 5.70
C LEU A 225 -21.98 -22.14 6.64
N ASN A 226 -21.64 -22.17 7.92
CA ASN A 226 -22.51 -22.62 8.99
C ASN A 226 -22.35 -21.63 10.15
N VAL A 227 -23.42 -20.94 10.51
CA VAL A 227 -23.43 -19.93 11.57
C VAL A 227 -24.51 -20.30 12.57
N ASP A 228 -24.16 -20.23 13.85
CA ASP A 228 -25.07 -20.52 14.96
C ASP A 228 -25.70 -19.21 15.46
N VAL A 229 -26.63 -18.66 14.67
CA VAL A 229 -27.34 -17.43 15.02
C VAL A 229 -28.83 -17.57 14.74
N ALA A 230 -29.65 -17.08 15.67
CA ALA A 230 -31.11 -17.17 15.62
C ALA A 230 -31.70 -16.13 14.65
N ARG A 231 -31.44 -16.30 13.34
CA ARG A 231 -31.95 -15.40 12.26
C ARG A 231 -33.46 -15.26 12.23
N HIS A 232 -34.18 -16.19 12.85
CA HIS A 232 -35.65 -16.22 12.91
C HIS A 232 -36.21 -15.46 14.12
N LEU A 233 -35.35 -15.00 15.04
CA LEU A 233 -35.72 -14.22 16.24
C LEU A 233 -34.89 -12.90 16.31
N PRO A 234 -34.98 -12.00 15.31
CA PRO A 234 -34.30 -10.72 15.37
C PRO A 234 -34.95 -9.78 16.39
N ALA A 235 -34.12 -9.08 17.15
CA ALA A 235 -34.52 -7.83 17.79
C ALA A 235 -34.50 -6.72 16.74
N ILE A 236 -35.64 -6.05 16.55
CA ILE A 236 -35.83 -5.07 15.46
C ILE A 236 -36.11 -3.70 16.05
N GLU A 237 -35.46 -2.68 15.52
CA GLU A 237 -35.79 -1.27 15.77
C GLU A 237 -35.87 -0.50 14.44
N HIS A 238 -36.75 0.50 14.37
CA HIS A 238 -36.91 1.37 13.22
C HIS A 238 -36.46 2.79 13.55
N LEU A 239 -35.66 3.38 12.66
CA LEU A 239 -35.06 4.71 12.83
C LEU A 239 -35.53 5.62 11.70
N GLU A 240 -35.79 6.89 12.02
CA GLU A 240 -36.08 7.93 11.04
C GLU A 240 -35.02 9.03 11.12
N LEU A 241 -33.95 8.90 10.34
CA LEU A 241 -32.85 9.86 10.30
C LEU A 241 -33.10 10.96 9.26
N ARG A 242 -32.50 12.14 9.47
CA ARG A 242 -32.33 13.18 8.44
C ARG A 242 -30.86 13.55 8.28
N SER A 243 -30.58 14.41 7.30
CA SER A 243 -29.23 14.91 7.04
C SER A 243 -28.65 15.57 8.29
N ARG A 244 -27.42 15.16 8.66
CA ARG A 244 -26.65 15.54 9.85
C ARG A 244 -27.27 15.09 11.18
N GLU A 245 -28.21 14.15 11.16
CA GLU A 245 -28.76 13.55 12.37
C GLU A 245 -28.09 12.22 12.71
N LYS A 246 -28.30 11.79 13.95
CA LYS A 246 -27.88 10.51 14.49
C LYS A 246 -28.94 10.00 15.44
N ASP A 247 -28.99 8.68 15.61
CA ASP A 247 -29.94 8.02 16.51
C ASP A 247 -29.28 6.84 17.23
N ARG A 248 -29.78 6.53 18.43
CA ARG A 248 -29.21 5.54 19.36
C ARG A 248 -30.18 4.36 19.53
N VAL A 249 -29.66 3.14 19.44
CA VAL A 249 -30.41 1.90 19.71
C VAL A 249 -29.67 1.06 20.74
N ASP A 250 -30.26 0.86 21.90
CA ASP A 250 -29.69 -0.02 22.93
C ASP A 250 -30.30 -1.42 22.85
N PHE A 251 -29.48 -2.43 23.10
CA PHE A 251 -29.93 -3.82 23.16
C PHE A 251 -29.24 -4.57 24.30
N LEU A 252 -29.90 -5.63 24.77
CA LEU A 252 -29.39 -6.52 25.82
C LEU A 252 -29.06 -7.89 25.26
N VAL A 253 -28.01 -8.50 25.82
CA VAL A 253 -27.67 -9.91 25.62
C VAL A 253 -27.47 -10.59 26.97
N ASP A 254 -28.01 -11.79 27.13
CA ASP A 254 -28.00 -12.53 28.41
C ASP A 254 -26.77 -13.43 28.58
N VAL A 255 -26.08 -13.76 27.49
CA VAL A 255 -24.82 -14.53 27.49
C VAL A 255 -23.86 -13.99 26.43
N PRO A 256 -22.54 -14.26 26.54
CA PRO A 256 -21.60 -13.96 25.47
C PRO A 256 -22.03 -14.58 24.14
N THR A 257 -21.97 -13.81 23.05
CA THR A 257 -22.48 -14.21 21.74
C THR A 257 -21.73 -13.54 20.61
N ASP A 258 -21.62 -14.23 19.48
CA ASP A 258 -21.34 -13.56 18.21
C ASP A 258 -22.63 -12.83 17.80
N ILE A 259 -22.55 -11.50 17.68
CA ILE A 259 -23.67 -10.65 17.32
C ILE A 259 -23.58 -10.29 15.84
N HIS A 260 -24.72 -10.37 15.15
CA HIS A 260 -24.87 -10.01 13.76
C HIS A 260 -25.91 -8.91 13.67
N ILE A 261 -25.50 -7.74 13.20
CA ILE A 261 -26.30 -6.53 13.17
C ILE A 261 -26.41 -6.09 11.73
N LEU A 262 -27.63 -5.95 11.23
CA LEU A 262 -27.93 -5.48 9.89
C LEU A 262 -28.69 -4.16 9.98
N LEU A 263 -28.10 -3.08 9.46
CA LEU A 263 -28.83 -1.86 9.16
C LEU A 263 -29.24 -1.87 7.69
N GLN A 264 -30.53 -1.63 7.43
CA GLN A 264 -31.10 -1.56 6.09
C GLN A 264 -31.78 -0.22 5.86
N GLN A 265 -31.44 0.48 4.79
CA GLN A 265 -32.18 1.63 4.30
C GLN A 265 -33.45 1.15 3.58
N GLU A 266 -34.63 1.54 4.10
CA GLU A 266 -35.93 1.05 3.61
C GLU A 266 -36.42 1.81 2.38
N LYS A 267 -35.87 3.01 2.15
CA LYS A 267 -36.16 3.82 0.97
C LYS A 267 -35.88 3.01 -0.31
N PRO A 268 -36.88 2.82 -1.18
CA PRO A 268 -36.67 2.10 -2.43
C PRO A 268 -35.71 2.87 -3.33
N PHE A 269 -34.67 2.20 -3.79
CA PHE A 269 -33.76 2.74 -4.81
C PHE A 269 -33.44 1.67 -5.83
N ARG A 270 -33.37 2.07 -7.10
CA ARG A 270 -32.85 1.24 -8.19
C ARG A 270 -31.82 2.05 -8.95
N SER A 271 -30.61 1.52 -9.06
CA SER A 271 -29.57 2.13 -9.87
C SER A 271 -29.95 2.15 -11.35
N SER A 272 -29.37 3.09 -12.09
CA SER A 272 -29.52 3.21 -13.55
C SER A 272 -29.16 1.92 -14.30
N ASN A 273 -28.20 1.16 -13.79
CA ASN A 273 -27.73 -0.11 -14.36
C ASN A 273 -28.51 -1.34 -13.84
N GLY A 274 -29.62 -1.13 -13.11
CA GLY A 274 -30.32 -2.18 -12.39
C GLY A 274 -29.62 -2.58 -11.09
N GLY A 275 -30.37 -3.27 -10.21
CA GLY A 275 -29.91 -3.61 -8.86
C GLY A 275 -30.51 -2.70 -7.77
N ASP A 276 -30.27 -3.08 -6.52
CA ASP A 276 -30.77 -2.40 -5.33
C ASP A 276 -29.80 -2.43 -4.14
N ALA A 277 -28.53 -2.80 -4.35
CA ALA A 277 -27.49 -2.86 -3.31
C ALA A 277 -27.02 -1.48 -2.80
N MET A 278 -27.24 -0.42 -3.57
CA MET A 278 -26.90 0.96 -3.21
C MET A 278 -28.17 1.75 -2.87
N ALA A 279 -28.01 2.86 -2.16
CA ALA A 279 -29.03 3.86 -1.87
C ALA A 279 -28.54 5.27 -2.28
N GLU A 280 -29.36 6.29 -2.05
CA GLU A 280 -28.98 7.70 -2.26
C GLU A 280 -28.33 8.32 -1.02
N ASP A 281 -28.72 7.84 0.15
CA ASP A 281 -28.41 8.45 1.43
C ASP A 281 -27.18 7.76 2.06
N PHE A 282 -26.31 8.56 2.69
CA PHE A 282 -25.08 8.10 3.31
C PHE A 282 -25.32 7.85 4.79
N ILE A 283 -25.17 6.60 5.21
CA ILE A 283 -25.38 6.16 6.58
C ILE A 283 -24.08 5.60 7.14
N GLY A 284 -23.86 5.77 8.44
CA GLY A 284 -22.84 5.06 9.21
C GLY A 284 -23.49 4.32 10.37
N ILE A 285 -22.93 3.18 10.76
CA ILE A 285 -23.34 2.42 11.94
C ILE A 285 -22.13 2.04 12.78
N TYR A 286 -22.27 2.21 14.09
CA TYR A 286 -21.21 1.99 15.09
C TYR A 286 -21.78 1.24 16.28
N LEU A 287 -20.97 0.35 16.85
CA LEU A 287 -21.29 -0.50 18.00
C LEU A 287 -20.43 -0.09 19.20
N TYR A 288 -21.07 -0.01 20.36
CA TYR A 288 -20.48 0.42 21.63
C TYR A 288 -20.74 -0.62 22.73
N ASP A 289 -19.80 -0.71 23.67
CA ASP A 289 -19.95 -1.52 24.89
C ASP A 289 -20.83 -0.83 25.95
N SER A 290 -20.93 -1.45 27.13
CA SER A 290 -21.74 -0.94 28.25
C SER A 290 -21.21 0.36 28.86
N GLU A 291 -19.95 0.72 28.60
CA GLU A 291 -19.33 1.98 29.04
C GLU A 291 -19.43 3.07 27.95
N ASP A 292 -20.23 2.83 26.91
CA ASP A 292 -20.39 3.68 25.74
C ASP A 292 -19.05 3.91 25.01
N LYS A 293 -18.12 2.93 25.05
CA LYS A 293 -16.88 2.95 24.27
C LYS A 293 -17.08 2.19 22.97
N ARG A 294 -16.66 2.81 21.84
CA ARG A 294 -16.76 2.20 20.51
C ARG A 294 -15.92 0.92 20.45
N ILE A 295 -16.55 -0.16 20.01
CA ILE A 295 -15.92 -1.47 19.78
C ILE A 295 -15.85 -1.86 18.30
N GLN A 296 -16.79 -1.39 17.46
CA GLN A 296 -16.76 -1.60 16.00
C GLN A 296 -17.57 -0.52 15.27
N GLY A 297 -17.38 -0.39 13.96
CA GLY A 297 -18.24 0.44 13.10
C GLY A 297 -17.58 0.69 11.75
N VAL A 298 -18.27 1.44 10.88
CA VAL A 298 -17.71 1.86 9.58
C VAL A 298 -16.59 2.90 9.77
N THR A 299 -15.73 3.06 8.77
CA THR A 299 -14.72 4.14 8.78
C THR A 299 -15.34 5.47 8.37
N SER A 300 -16.16 5.45 7.32
CA SER A 300 -16.92 6.60 6.84
C SER A 300 -18.33 6.16 6.49
N ALA A 301 -19.25 7.13 6.49
CA ALA A 301 -20.60 6.85 6.03
C ALA A 301 -20.60 6.52 4.53
N THR A 302 -21.39 5.53 4.13
CA THR A 302 -21.49 5.10 2.73
C THR A 302 -22.96 4.99 2.32
N ASN A 303 -23.20 4.96 1.02
CA ASN A 303 -24.54 4.77 0.46
C ASN A 303 -24.83 3.31 0.13
N TYR A 304 -24.22 2.35 0.84
CA TYR A 304 -24.68 0.97 0.79
C TYR A 304 -26.07 0.88 1.40
N ARG A 305 -26.98 0.18 0.72
CA ARG A 305 -28.36 0.03 1.21
C ARG A 305 -28.44 -0.86 2.45
N GLU A 306 -27.53 -1.81 2.56
CA GLU A 306 -27.38 -2.67 3.74
C GLU A 306 -25.96 -2.56 4.30
N MET A 307 -25.85 -2.46 5.63
CA MET A 307 -24.58 -2.47 6.37
C MET A 307 -24.61 -3.52 7.47
N GLY A 308 -23.58 -4.36 7.51
CA GLY A 308 -23.42 -5.42 8.50
C GLY A 308 -22.32 -5.11 9.52
N ILE A 309 -22.61 -5.27 10.81
CA ILE A 309 -21.61 -5.38 11.87
C ILE A 309 -21.64 -6.82 12.41
N VAL A 310 -20.46 -7.42 12.56
CA VAL A 310 -20.29 -8.77 13.11
C VAL A 310 -19.17 -8.76 14.13
N HIS A 311 -19.52 -9.01 15.39
CA HIS A 311 -18.61 -8.88 16.54
C HIS A 311 -18.85 -9.97 17.58
N HIS A 312 -17.81 -10.36 18.32
CA HIS A 312 -17.94 -11.23 19.48
C HIS A 312 -18.18 -10.38 20.73
N LEU A 313 -19.35 -10.48 21.36
CA LEU A 313 -19.66 -9.82 22.61
C LEU A 313 -19.21 -10.71 23.78
N PRO A 314 -18.18 -10.30 24.57
CA PRO A 314 -17.53 -11.19 25.53
C PRO A 314 -18.31 -11.34 26.84
N ALA A 315 -19.29 -10.48 27.11
CA ALA A 315 -20.02 -10.42 28.37
C ALA A 315 -21.52 -10.20 28.16
N PRO A 316 -22.36 -10.74 29.04
CA PRO A 316 -23.77 -10.35 29.10
C PRO A 316 -23.90 -8.89 29.53
N GLY A 317 -24.94 -8.21 29.07
CA GLY A 317 -25.21 -6.83 29.43
C GLY A 317 -25.79 -6.00 28.29
N ARG A 318 -25.74 -4.68 28.47
CA ARG A 318 -26.20 -3.68 27.51
C ARG A 318 -25.08 -3.33 26.53
N TYR A 319 -25.48 -3.21 25.28
CA TYR A 319 -24.67 -2.66 24.20
C TYR A 319 -25.50 -1.62 23.46
N ALA A 320 -24.84 -0.69 22.79
CA ALA A 320 -25.52 0.38 22.08
C ALA A 320 -25.02 0.48 20.63
N LEU A 321 -25.93 0.89 19.76
CA LEU A 321 -25.68 1.25 18.38
C LEU A 321 -25.87 2.74 18.22
N CYS A 322 -25.03 3.37 17.40
CA CYS A 322 -25.26 4.70 16.87
C CYS A 322 -25.36 4.62 15.36
N ALA A 323 -26.50 5.01 14.80
CA ALA A 323 -26.67 5.22 13.37
C ALA A 323 -26.53 6.71 13.06
N THR A 324 -25.76 7.07 12.04
CA THR A 324 -25.50 8.48 11.66
C THR A 324 -25.86 8.70 10.21
N CYS A 325 -26.44 9.85 9.87
CA CYS A 325 -26.77 10.22 8.49
C CYS A 325 -26.09 11.56 8.13
N PRO A 326 -24.77 11.60 7.83
CA PRO A 326 -24.10 12.85 7.50
C PRO A 326 -24.65 13.52 6.24
N ARG A 327 -25.13 12.73 5.27
CA ARG A 327 -25.76 13.22 4.04
C ARG A 327 -27.02 12.43 3.70
N GLY A 328 -28.17 13.05 3.89
CA GLY A 328 -29.47 12.49 3.54
C GLY A 328 -30.33 13.46 2.72
N ASN A 329 -31.20 12.90 1.89
CA ASN A 329 -32.20 13.60 1.11
C ASN A 329 -33.60 13.32 1.67
N GLY A 330 -34.06 14.20 2.56
CA GLY A 330 -35.34 14.08 3.24
C GLY A 330 -35.28 13.17 4.46
N VAL A 331 -36.32 12.36 4.66
CA VAL A 331 -36.37 11.33 5.71
C VAL A 331 -35.70 10.07 5.18
N VAL A 332 -34.82 9.49 5.98
CA VAL A 332 -34.08 8.27 5.68
C VAL A 332 -34.53 7.16 6.64
N PRO A 333 -35.61 6.42 6.31
CA PRO A 333 -36.09 5.34 7.14
C PRO A 333 -35.10 4.18 7.10
N CYS A 334 -34.66 3.75 8.28
CA CYS A 334 -33.74 2.64 8.46
C CYS A 334 -34.37 1.58 9.38
N LYS A 335 -34.05 0.32 9.12
CA LYS A 335 -34.40 -0.80 9.99
C LYS A 335 -33.12 -1.44 10.49
N VAL A 336 -33.00 -1.65 11.80
CA VAL A 336 -31.90 -2.36 12.44
C VAL A 336 -32.40 -3.72 12.89
N GLU A 337 -31.71 -4.78 12.51
CA GLU A 337 -31.95 -6.15 12.97
C GLU A 337 -30.72 -6.65 13.73
N VAL A 338 -30.90 -7.07 14.97
CA VAL A 338 -29.84 -7.61 15.84
C VAL A 338 -30.16 -9.07 16.15
N VAL A 339 -29.23 -9.98 15.82
CA VAL A 339 -29.34 -11.41 16.14
C VAL A 339 -28.05 -11.94 16.77
N GLY A 340 -28.19 -12.92 17.66
CA GLY A 340 -27.10 -13.69 18.23
C GLY A 340 -27.49 -15.16 18.36
N VAL A 341 -26.77 -15.93 19.17
CA VAL A 341 -27.23 -17.28 19.55
C VAL A 341 -28.58 -17.19 20.27
N GLU A 342 -29.43 -18.21 20.13
CA GLU A 342 -30.78 -18.19 20.73
C GLU A 342 -30.74 -17.95 22.26
N SER A 343 -29.78 -18.57 22.95
CA SER A 343 -29.56 -18.41 24.39
C SER A 343 -29.16 -17.00 24.84
N ALA A 344 -28.76 -16.12 23.90
CA ALA A 344 -28.43 -14.73 24.21
C ALA A 344 -29.69 -13.87 24.42
N HIS A 345 -30.87 -14.34 24.00
CA HIS A 345 -32.15 -13.63 24.16
C HIS A 345 -32.04 -12.13 23.82
N VAL A 346 -31.46 -11.86 22.64
CA VAL A 346 -31.23 -10.50 22.14
C VAL A 346 -32.55 -9.73 22.10
N ARG A 347 -32.56 -8.53 22.68
CA ARG A 347 -33.76 -7.66 22.73
C ARG A 347 -33.37 -6.19 22.76
N ILE A 348 -34.17 -5.35 22.11
CA ILE A 348 -34.05 -3.89 22.21
C ILE A 348 -34.47 -3.44 23.61
N THR A 349 -33.82 -2.40 24.13
CA THR A 349 -34.12 -1.78 25.41
C THR A 349 -34.02 -0.26 25.30
N ASP A 350 -34.69 0.45 26.20
CA ASP A 350 -34.50 1.90 26.33
C ASP A 350 -33.04 2.21 26.77
N PRO A 351 -32.47 3.34 26.32
CA PRO A 351 -31.21 3.85 26.85
C PRO A 351 -31.31 4.10 28.36
N PRO A 352 -30.21 3.97 29.12
CA PRO A 352 -30.22 4.30 30.54
C PRO A 352 -30.43 5.80 30.78
N ASP A 353 -30.87 6.18 31.98
CA ASP A 353 -31.05 7.59 32.36
C ASP A 353 -29.74 8.42 32.29
N ASP A 354 -28.57 7.77 32.42
CA ASP A 354 -27.24 8.37 32.37
C ASP A 354 -26.51 8.15 31.03
N ALA A 355 -27.26 7.81 29.97
CA ALA A 355 -26.74 7.58 28.62
C ALA A 355 -25.90 8.76 28.13
N ARG A 356 -24.65 8.50 27.73
CA ARG A 356 -23.83 9.51 27.07
C ARG A 356 -24.29 9.69 25.62
N GLU A 357 -24.05 10.88 25.09
CA GLU A 357 -24.26 11.12 23.67
C GLU A 357 -23.23 10.32 22.86
N LEU A 358 -23.72 9.43 22.00
CA LEU A 358 -22.87 8.68 21.07
C LEU A 358 -22.58 9.52 19.83
N GLY A 359 -21.42 9.31 19.21
CA GLY A 359 -21.06 10.05 18.01
C GLY A 359 -19.65 9.74 17.52
N GLU A 360 -19.53 9.61 16.22
CA GLU A 360 -18.26 9.46 15.51
C GLU A 360 -18.11 10.60 14.51
N VAL A 361 -16.86 11.00 14.25
CA VAL A 361 -16.54 11.93 13.17
C VAL A 361 -16.54 11.14 11.87
N ASP A 362 -17.13 11.70 10.81
CA ASP A 362 -17.08 11.10 9.49
C ASP A 362 -15.64 11.23 8.94
N LEU A 363 -15.02 10.12 8.58
CA LEU A 363 -13.62 10.09 8.13
C LEU A 363 -13.53 10.07 6.59
N ASP A 364 -14.44 10.79 5.93
CA ASP A 364 -14.50 10.85 4.46
C ASP A 364 -13.35 11.65 3.82
N PHE A 365 -12.60 12.40 4.63
CA PHE A 365 -11.36 13.09 4.26
C PHE A 365 -10.16 12.15 4.09
N ILE A 366 -10.25 10.89 4.55
CA ILE A 366 -9.17 9.90 4.36
C ILE A 366 -9.30 9.30 2.96
N ASP A 367 -8.18 9.24 2.23
CA ASP A 367 -8.13 8.58 0.93
C ASP A 367 -8.61 7.13 1.03
N VAL A 368 -9.38 6.68 0.04
CA VAL A 368 -9.94 5.31 0.01
C VAL A 368 -8.84 4.27 -0.30
N GLU A 369 -7.82 4.68 -1.05
CA GLU A 369 -6.68 3.84 -1.43
C GLU A 369 -5.35 4.63 -1.30
N PRO A 370 -4.94 5.01 -0.08
CA PRO A 370 -3.68 5.70 0.14
C PRO A 370 -2.53 4.85 -0.42
N GLU A 371 -1.73 5.44 -1.30
CA GLU A 371 -0.65 4.72 -2.02
C GLU A 371 -1.14 3.48 -2.80
N SER A 372 -2.39 3.47 -3.28
CA SER A 372 -3.05 2.32 -3.93
C SER A 372 -3.26 1.10 -3.02
N VAL A 373 -3.10 1.27 -1.71
CA VAL A 373 -3.44 0.26 -0.70
C VAL A 373 -4.83 0.58 -0.17
N PRO A 374 -5.81 -0.35 -0.25
CA PRO A 374 -7.14 -0.10 0.26
C PRO A 374 -7.15 0.22 1.76
N LEU A 375 -7.97 1.19 2.16
CA LEU A 375 -8.02 1.69 3.53
C LEU A 375 -8.29 0.58 4.57
N ASP A 376 -9.18 -0.36 4.22
CA ASP A 376 -9.53 -1.52 5.06
C ASP A 376 -8.32 -2.43 5.37
N ASP A 377 -7.29 -2.42 4.52
CA ASP A 377 -6.10 -3.25 4.69
C ASP A 377 -5.06 -2.60 5.64
N LEU A 378 -5.27 -1.34 6.09
CA LEU A 378 -4.32 -0.59 6.95
C LEU A 378 -4.42 -0.88 8.45
N ALA A 379 -5.46 -1.59 8.92
CA ALA A 379 -5.71 -1.89 10.34
C ALA A 379 -5.59 -0.66 11.29
N MET A 380 -6.01 0.52 10.84
CA MET A 380 -5.76 1.80 11.54
C MET A 380 -6.33 1.85 12.97
N TYR A 381 -7.45 1.17 13.23
CA TYR A 381 -8.09 1.19 14.54
C TYR A 381 -7.32 0.44 15.63
N ASP A 382 -6.38 -0.44 15.24
CA ASP A 382 -5.49 -1.11 16.17
C ASP A 382 -4.30 -0.20 16.55
N ASP A 383 -4.07 0.88 15.82
CA ASP A 383 -2.96 1.81 15.99
C ASP A 383 -3.24 2.87 17.06
N GLU A 384 -2.33 3.02 18.02
CA GLU A 384 -2.52 3.95 19.13
C GLU A 384 -2.48 5.42 18.71
N THR A 385 -1.63 5.76 17.73
CA THR A 385 -1.48 7.11 17.21
C THR A 385 -2.77 7.54 16.52
N PHE A 386 -3.30 6.68 15.65
CA PHE A 386 -4.57 6.93 14.96
C PHE A 386 -5.71 7.14 15.97
N ARG A 387 -5.82 6.30 17.01
CA ARG A 387 -6.83 6.50 18.07
C ARG A 387 -6.67 7.83 18.80
N GLY A 388 -5.44 8.27 19.05
CA GLY A 388 -5.15 9.57 19.64
C GLY A 388 -5.63 10.73 18.77
N LEU A 389 -5.31 10.71 17.48
CA LEU A 389 -5.73 11.73 16.52
C LEU A 389 -7.26 11.79 16.36
N ILE A 390 -7.93 10.63 16.34
CA ILE A 390 -9.40 10.58 16.29
C ILE A 390 -10.03 11.17 17.56
N ALA A 391 -9.43 10.94 18.74
CA ALA A 391 -9.91 11.53 19.98
C ALA A 391 -9.74 13.07 19.99
N GLU A 392 -8.60 13.56 19.50
CA GLU A 392 -8.36 15.00 19.31
C GLU A 392 -9.39 15.61 18.34
N LEU A 393 -9.61 14.96 17.19
CA LEU A 393 -10.57 15.41 16.19
C LEU A 393 -11.99 15.48 16.76
N LYS A 394 -12.40 14.49 17.56
CA LYS A 394 -13.70 14.48 18.27
C LYS A 394 -13.87 15.66 19.22
N GLU A 395 -12.81 16.03 19.94
CA GLU A 395 -12.84 17.17 20.86
C GLU A 395 -12.96 18.50 20.10
N LEU A 396 -12.23 18.67 19.00
CA LEU A 396 -12.31 19.88 18.17
C LEU A 396 -13.69 20.05 17.52
N HIS A 397 -14.32 18.94 17.11
CA HIS A 397 -15.67 18.92 16.53
C HIS A 397 -16.78 19.35 17.52
N LYS A 398 -16.48 19.59 18.80
CA LYS A 398 -17.44 20.23 19.72
C LYS A 398 -17.69 21.70 19.38
N ASP A 399 -16.74 22.36 18.72
CA ASP A 399 -16.89 23.71 18.15
C ASP A 399 -16.26 23.77 16.74
N PRO A 400 -16.96 23.27 15.71
CA PRO A 400 -16.41 23.19 14.35
C PRO A 400 -16.11 24.55 13.72
N GLU A 401 -16.88 25.59 14.08
CA GLU A 401 -16.67 26.94 13.53
C GLU A 401 -15.45 27.61 14.15
N GLY A 402 -15.24 27.44 15.47
CA GLY A 402 -14.10 28.00 16.19
C GLY A 402 -12.77 27.29 15.91
N ASN A 403 -12.82 25.99 15.61
CA ASN A 403 -11.63 25.14 15.44
C ASN A 403 -11.38 24.72 13.98
N ALA A 404 -11.90 25.47 12.99
CA ALA A 404 -11.88 25.04 11.59
C ALA A 404 -10.46 24.76 11.05
N ASP A 405 -9.48 25.60 11.40
CA ASP A 405 -8.09 25.44 10.97
C ASP A 405 -7.42 24.25 11.67
N GLU A 406 -7.66 24.08 12.98
CA GLU A 406 -7.16 22.94 13.76
C GLU A 406 -7.77 21.61 13.30
N ILE A 407 -9.07 21.59 13.00
CA ILE A 407 -9.76 20.42 12.44
C ILE A 407 -9.09 20.03 11.13
N SER A 408 -8.93 20.98 10.19
CA SER A 408 -8.29 20.70 8.90
C SER A 408 -6.84 20.22 9.08
N ALA A 409 -6.10 20.75 10.05
CA ALA A 409 -4.74 20.30 10.34
C ALA A 409 -4.72 18.84 10.85
N VAL A 410 -5.64 18.46 11.75
CA VAL A 410 -5.75 17.10 12.28
C VAL A 410 -6.26 16.12 11.20
N GLU A 411 -7.21 16.51 10.36
CA GLU A 411 -7.68 15.71 9.22
C GLU A 411 -6.56 15.40 8.24
N ASN A 412 -5.77 16.41 7.85
CA ASN A 412 -4.60 16.22 7.00
C ASN A 412 -3.57 15.29 7.66
N HIS A 413 -3.33 15.43 8.96
CA HIS A 413 -2.41 14.57 9.70
C HIS A 413 -2.90 13.11 9.74
N ILE A 414 -4.20 12.87 9.94
CA ILE A 414 -4.78 11.54 9.89
C ILE A 414 -4.65 10.93 8.49
N ASN A 415 -4.93 11.70 7.44
CA ASN A 415 -4.76 11.22 6.06
C ASN A 415 -3.29 10.89 5.75
N ASP A 416 -2.35 11.78 6.10
CA ASP A 416 -0.91 11.53 5.98
C ASP A 416 -0.48 10.26 6.74
N TYR A 417 -1.06 10.02 7.92
CA TYR A 417 -0.80 8.80 8.69
C TYR A 417 -1.29 7.54 7.97
N ALA A 418 -2.45 7.60 7.30
CA ALA A 418 -2.92 6.51 6.45
C ALA A 418 -1.93 6.22 5.30
N HIS A 419 -1.37 7.24 4.66
CA HIS A 419 -0.30 7.07 3.67
C HIS A 419 0.96 6.43 4.26
N ILE A 420 1.37 6.79 5.49
CA ILE A 420 2.51 6.17 6.16
C ILE A 420 2.28 4.67 6.38
N LEU A 421 1.09 4.29 6.86
CA LEU A 421 0.72 2.88 7.05
C LEU A 421 0.68 2.13 5.72
N ALA A 422 0.17 2.76 4.66
CA ALA A 422 0.16 2.18 3.32
C ALA A 422 1.58 1.92 2.79
N LYS A 423 2.51 2.88 2.92
CA LYS A 423 3.92 2.70 2.55
C LYS A 423 4.58 1.56 3.30
N LYS A 424 4.26 1.38 4.60
CA LYS A 424 4.74 0.26 5.40
C LYS A 424 4.27 -1.09 4.83
N ILE A 425 3.04 -1.18 4.33
CA ILE A 425 2.51 -2.39 3.67
C ILE A 425 3.22 -2.66 2.35
N LEU A 426 3.44 -1.62 1.52
CA LEU A 426 4.18 -1.73 0.26
C LEU A 426 5.62 -2.19 0.50
N GLY A 427 6.29 -1.59 1.48
CA GLY A 427 7.68 -1.84 1.84
C GLY A 427 7.94 -3.13 2.63
N LYS A 428 6.90 -3.84 3.09
CA LYS A 428 7.05 -5.05 3.94
C LYS A 428 7.95 -6.13 3.36
N ASP A 429 7.99 -6.21 2.02
CA ASP A 429 8.72 -7.22 1.26
C ASP A 429 10.11 -6.72 0.80
N ARG A 430 10.53 -5.49 1.10
CA ARG A 430 11.82 -4.92 0.63
C ARG A 430 13.01 -5.81 0.93
N ALA A 431 13.03 -6.47 2.10
CA ALA A 431 14.09 -7.41 2.46
C ALA A 431 14.24 -8.60 1.49
N LYS A 432 13.16 -8.98 0.79
CA LYS A 432 13.17 -10.09 -0.18
C LYS A 432 13.86 -9.71 -1.48
N TYR A 433 13.70 -8.48 -1.95
CA TYR A 433 14.17 -8.04 -3.27
C TYR A 433 15.28 -6.96 -3.22
N LEU A 434 15.64 -6.47 -2.02
CA LEU A 434 16.82 -5.64 -1.75
C LEU A 434 17.78 -6.32 -0.76
N PRO A 435 18.28 -7.54 -1.06
CA PRO A 435 19.12 -8.27 -0.11
C PRO A 435 20.43 -7.53 0.17
N GLY A 436 20.84 -7.50 1.45
CA GLY A 436 22.12 -6.91 1.88
C GLY A 436 22.15 -5.39 2.01
N ARG A 437 21.02 -4.70 1.82
CA ARG A 437 20.88 -3.26 2.04
C ARG A 437 20.47 -2.97 3.49
N ASP A 438 20.96 -1.86 4.04
CA ASP A 438 20.47 -1.31 5.32
C ASP A 438 19.12 -0.63 5.09
N LEU A 439 18.03 -1.37 5.31
CA LEU A 439 16.68 -0.89 5.07
C LEU A 439 16.23 0.15 6.10
N ASP A 440 16.81 0.18 7.30
CA ASP A 440 16.47 1.18 8.32
C ASP A 440 16.92 2.59 7.88
N LEU A 441 18.03 2.66 7.15
CA LEU A 441 18.49 3.89 6.52
C LEU A 441 17.78 4.17 5.19
N LEU A 442 17.53 3.13 4.39
CA LEU A 442 17.05 3.31 3.02
C LEU A 442 15.55 3.56 2.93
N ASN A 443 14.73 2.92 3.78
CA ASN A 443 13.26 2.99 3.71
C ASN A 443 12.71 4.42 3.69
N PRO A 444 13.12 5.34 4.58
CA PRO A 444 12.61 6.72 4.56
C PRO A 444 12.89 7.44 3.23
N ILE A 445 14.00 7.12 2.57
CA ILE A 445 14.41 7.74 1.30
C ILE A 445 13.60 7.16 0.14
N LEU A 446 13.36 5.84 0.17
CA LEU A 446 12.52 5.15 -0.80
C LEU A 446 11.07 5.63 -0.70
N ASP A 447 10.54 5.77 0.52
CA ASP A 447 9.18 6.20 0.82
C ASP A 447 8.88 7.64 0.36
N SER A 448 9.92 8.48 0.26
CA SER A 448 9.83 9.85 -0.26
C SER A 448 10.13 9.95 -1.76
N ASN A 449 10.59 8.87 -2.41
CA ASN A 449 10.91 8.90 -3.83
C ASN A 449 9.72 8.45 -4.69
N VAL A 450 9.10 9.41 -5.39
CA VAL A 450 7.88 9.17 -6.19
C VAL A 450 8.07 8.06 -7.23
N ASP A 451 9.17 8.10 -7.99
CA ASP A 451 9.45 7.12 -9.06
C ASP A 451 9.74 5.70 -8.52
N TYR A 452 10.31 5.60 -7.33
CA TYR A 452 10.46 4.34 -6.63
C TYR A 452 9.11 3.80 -6.17
N MET A 453 8.31 4.65 -5.50
CA MET A 453 6.99 4.29 -4.99
C MET A 453 6.02 3.91 -6.11
N ASP A 454 6.07 4.57 -7.28
CA ASP A 454 5.31 4.18 -8.48
C ASP A 454 5.60 2.72 -8.88
N SER A 455 6.86 2.32 -8.83
CA SER A 455 7.27 0.95 -9.16
C SER A 455 6.89 -0.05 -8.07
N GLU A 456 6.90 0.37 -6.80
CA GLU A 456 6.48 -0.47 -5.67
C GLU A 456 4.96 -0.68 -5.65
N ARG A 457 4.16 0.35 -5.97
CA ARG A 457 2.71 0.22 -6.20
C ARG A 457 2.40 -0.73 -7.35
N ASN A 458 3.11 -0.61 -8.48
CA ASN A 458 2.99 -1.56 -9.58
C ASN A 458 3.33 -3.00 -9.15
N ARG A 459 4.40 -3.18 -8.35
CA ARG A 459 4.73 -4.49 -7.77
C ARG A 459 3.59 -5.03 -6.92
N TYR A 460 3.02 -4.21 -6.03
CA TYR A 460 1.90 -4.58 -5.16
C TYR A 460 0.68 -5.05 -5.97
N GLU A 461 0.30 -4.33 -7.01
CA GLU A 461 -0.79 -4.72 -7.91
C GLU A 461 -0.50 -6.03 -8.64
N LEU A 462 0.71 -6.18 -9.20
CA LEU A 462 1.09 -7.41 -9.91
C LEU A 462 1.07 -8.64 -8.98
N LYS A 463 1.47 -8.49 -7.71
CA LYS A 463 1.47 -9.58 -6.73
C LYS A 463 0.08 -10.13 -6.40
N LYS A 464 -1.01 -9.41 -6.69
CA LYS A 464 -2.37 -9.91 -6.45
C LYS A 464 -2.69 -11.16 -7.28
N ASP A 465 -1.98 -11.40 -8.38
CA ASP A 465 -2.16 -12.57 -9.25
C ASP A 465 -0.85 -13.36 -9.43
N PRO A 466 -0.77 -14.63 -8.97
CA PRO A 466 0.41 -15.48 -9.15
C PRO A 466 0.90 -15.63 -10.60
N ARG A 467 0.03 -15.42 -11.59
CA ARG A 467 0.38 -15.50 -13.02
C ARG A 467 1.32 -14.37 -13.46
N ASN A 468 1.42 -13.30 -12.68
CA ASN A 468 2.31 -12.18 -12.96
C ASN A 468 3.75 -12.38 -12.46
N ALA A 469 4.14 -13.58 -11.98
CA ALA A 469 5.45 -13.83 -11.38
C ALA A 469 6.63 -13.27 -12.20
N THR A 470 6.66 -13.45 -13.52
CA THR A 470 7.72 -12.92 -14.39
C THR A 470 7.73 -11.38 -14.42
N LYS A 471 6.55 -10.74 -14.43
CA LYS A 471 6.43 -9.28 -14.38
C LYS A 471 6.87 -8.74 -13.03
N VAL A 472 6.53 -9.42 -11.94
CA VAL A 472 6.96 -9.07 -10.59
C VAL A 472 8.49 -9.09 -10.51
N GLN A 473 9.14 -10.16 -11.00
CA GLN A 473 10.61 -10.24 -11.04
C GLN A 473 11.24 -9.09 -11.83
N PHE A 474 10.69 -8.76 -13.01
CA PHE A 474 11.17 -7.64 -13.81
C PHE A 474 11.05 -6.29 -13.07
N VAL A 475 9.94 -6.06 -12.37
CA VAL A 475 9.75 -4.85 -11.55
C VAL A 475 10.70 -4.84 -10.35
N GLU A 476 10.95 -5.98 -9.72
CA GLU A 476 11.93 -6.11 -8.63
C GLU A 476 13.36 -5.77 -9.09
N GLU A 477 13.77 -6.18 -10.29
CA GLU A 477 15.05 -5.77 -10.88
C GLU A 477 15.15 -4.25 -11.12
N ILE A 478 14.05 -3.63 -11.55
CA ILE A 478 13.97 -2.16 -11.70
C ILE A 478 14.08 -1.48 -10.34
N LEU A 479 13.31 -1.96 -9.34
CA LEU A 479 13.34 -1.45 -7.97
C LEU A 479 14.75 -1.56 -7.38
N GLN A 480 15.45 -2.66 -7.61
CA GLN A 480 16.82 -2.83 -7.15
C GLN A 480 17.75 -1.77 -7.77
N LYS A 481 17.71 -1.57 -9.09
CA LYS A 481 18.52 -0.53 -9.77
C LYS A 481 18.20 0.88 -9.27
N LYS A 482 16.92 1.18 -9.05
CA LYS A 482 16.48 2.48 -8.50
C LYS A 482 16.98 2.67 -7.07
N ALA A 483 16.82 1.66 -6.21
CA ALA A 483 17.33 1.67 -4.85
C ALA A 483 18.85 1.87 -4.82
N ASP A 484 19.60 1.24 -5.72
CA ASP A 484 21.04 1.41 -5.84
C ASP A 484 21.41 2.84 -6.21
N ALA A 485 20.76 3.43 -7.22
CA ALA A 485 20.99 4.81 -7.63
C ALA A 485 20.64 5.81 -6.50
N ILE A 486 19.54 5.57 -5.79
CA ILE A 486 19.12 6.37 -4.64
C ILE A 486 20.14 6.25 -3.50
N ALA A 487 20.61 5.04 -3.21
CA ALA A 487 21.59 4.79 -2.17
C ALA A 487 22.95 5.43 -2.49
N GLU A 488 23.41 5.39 -3.75
CA GLU A 488 24.64 6.08 -4.17
C GLU A 488 24.49 7.61 -4.02
N LYS A 489 23.37 8.18 -4.46
CA LYS A 489 23.10 9.62 -4.27
C LYS A 489 23.02 10.00 -2.78
N ALA A 490 22.49 9.12 -1.94
CA ALA A 490 22.41 9.33 -0.50
C ALA A 490 23.77 9.33 0.22
N LYS A 491 24.83 8.78 -0.40
CA LYS A 491 26.19 8.87 0.16
C LYS A 491 26.80 10.26 0.04
N GLU A 492 26.28 11.09 -0.87
CA GLU A 492 26.68 12.48 -1.04
C GLU A 492 25.67 13.37 -0.28
N PRO A 493 25.88 13.59 1.05
CA PRO A 493 24.97 14.44 1.80
C PRO A 493 24.97 15.84 1.19
N ASP A 494 23.77 16.42 1.07
CA ASP A 494 23.61 17.82 0.75
C ASP A 494 24.22 18.66 1.88
N ILE A 495 25.42 19.20 1.64
CA ILE A 495 26.22 20.03 2.54
C ILE A 495 26.09 21.53 2.25
N SER A 496 25.14 21.94 1.41
CA SER A 496 25.00 23.34 0.97
C SER A 496 24.64 24.32 2.10
N PHE A 497 24.18 23.82 3.24
CA PHE A 497 23.78 24.60 4.42
C PHE A 497 24.96 24.89 5.38
N LEU A 498 26.11 24.24 5.20
CA LEU A 498 27.29 24.43 6.02
C LEU A 498 28.05 25.69 5.59
N ASP A 499 28.86 26.27 6.48
CA ASP A 499 29.86 27.27 6.12
C ASP A 499 30.71 26.73 4.95
N PRO A 500 30.85 27.46 3.82
CA PRO A 500 31.69 27.01 2.71
C PRO A 500 33.19 26.92 3.06
N ALA A 501 33.64 27.64 4.10
CA ALA A 501 35.02 27.66 4.54
C ALA A 501 35.18 27.69 6.08
N PRO A 502 34.74 26.65 6.82
CA PRO A 502 34.84 26.61 8.27
C PRO A 502 36.29 26.77 8.72
N GLU A 503 36.55 27.78 9.56
CA GLU A 503 37.91 28.14 10.00
C GLU A 503 38.89 28.48 8.86
N GLY A 504 38.38 28.88 7.68
CA GLY A 504 39.16 29.20 6.48
C GLY A 504 39.55 28.00 5.62
N ILE A 505 39.09 26.77 5.94
CA ILE A 505 39.34 25.59 5.10
C ILE A 505 38.14 25.36 4.18
N PRO A 506 38.31 25.34 2.84
CA PRO A 506 37.23 25.00 1.92
C PRO A 506 36.60 23.65 2.27
N ILE A 507 35.28 23.60 2.38
CA ILE A 507 34.58 22.40 2.88
C ILE A 507 34.80 21.15 2.01
N GLN A 508 35.05 21.35 0.71
CA GLN A 508 35.42 20.31 -0.25
C GLN A 508 36.77 19.64 0.04
N ASP A 509 37.65 20.31 0.78
CA ASP A 509 38.96 19.79 1.18
C ASP A 509 38.86 18.96 2.49
N MET A 510 37.67 18.87 3.09
CA MET A 510 37.43 18.19 4.36
C MET A 510 36.79 16.81 4.17
N LEU A 511 37.26 15.81 4.92
CA LEU A 511 36.69 14.45 4.95
C LEU A 511 35.57 14.32 6.00
N LEU A 512 34.52 15.13 5.88
CA LEU A 512 33.44 15.22 6.88
C LEU A 512 32.77 13.86 7.19
N MET A 513 32.47 13.08 6.16
CA MET A 513 31.82 11.76 6.30
C MET A 513 32.73 10.69 6.93
N GLY A 514 34.02 10.97 7.11
CA GLY A 514 34.93 10.12 7.89
C GLY A 514 34.72 10.25 9.40
N ASP A 515 34.06 11.31 9.86
CA ASP A 515 33.71 11.51 11.26
C ASP A 515 32.39 10.82 11.61
N ALA A 516 32.41 9.97 12.65
CA ALA A 516 31.24 9.17 13.02
C ALA A 516 30.05 10.00 13.50
N LEU A 517 30.30 11.14 14.17
CA LEU A 517 29.24 12.02 14.67
C LEU A 517 28.62 12.81 13.52
N PHE A 518 29.45 13.43 12.67
CA PHE A 518 28.96 14.12 11.47
C PHE A 518 28.16 13.17 10.56
N ALA A 519 28.67 11.95 10.33
CA ALA A 519 27.98 10.96 9.52
C ALA A 519 26.64 10.50 10.14
N ALA A 520 26.55 10.43 11.48
CA ALA A 520 25.30 10.11 12.18
C ALA A 520 24.27 11.25 12.01
N SER A 521 24.68 12.50 12.23
CA SER A 521 23.80 13.67 12.06
C SER A 521 23.38 13.85 10.60
N ALA A 522 24.26 13.60 9.63
CA ALA A 522 23.91 13.60 8.21
C ALA A 522 22.83 12.56 7.87
N ARG A 523 22.91 11.36 8.44
CA ARG A 523 21.89 10.30 8.28
C ARG A 523 20.57 10.69 8.92
N GLU A 524 20.59 11.27 10.10
CA GLU A 524 19.38 11.71 10.79
C GLU A 524 18.69 12.87 10.04
N ARG A 525 19.46 13.83 9.52
CA ARG A 525 18.94 14.92 8.70
C ARG A 525 18.28 14.38 7.44
N MET A 526 18.89 13.38 6.82
CA MET A 526 18.34 12.72 5.65
C MET A 526 16.99 12.04 5.95
N LYS A 527 16.84 11.40 7.12
CA LYS A 527 15.56 10.84 7.56
C LYS A 527 14.50 11.92 7.78
N LEU A 528 14.83 13.00 8.49
CA LEU A 528 13.90 14.09 8.79
C LEU A 528 13.44 14.84 7.53
N LYS A 529 14.30 14.93 6.51
CA LYS A 529 13.96 15.51 5.18
C LYS A 529 12.90 14.73 4.41
N SER A 530 12.47 13.56 4.87
CA SER A 530 11.29 12.87 4.33
C SER A 530 9.99 13.67 4.51
N ASN A 531 9.89 14.46 5.58
CA ASN A 531 8.83 15.44 5.80
C ASN A 531 9.46 16.75 6.33
N PRO A 532 9.98 17.60 5.45
CA PRO A 532 10.76 18.77 5.85
C PRO A 532 9.90 19.85 6.50
N VAL A 533 8.61 19.91 6.19
CA VAL A 533 7.68 20.88 6.78
C VAL A 533 7.42 20.53 8.24
N ALA A 534 7.05 19.27 8.53
CA ALA A 534 6.81 18.82 9.90
C ALA A 534 8.08 18.83 10.76
N ASN A 535 9.24 18.60 10.15
CA ASN A 535 10.53 18.50 10.85
C ASN A 535 11.39 19.78 10.77
N ALA A 536 10.85 20.91 10.31
CA ALA A 536 11.65 22.11 10.03
C ALA A 536 12.55 22.55 11.20
N SER A 537 12.00 22.56 12.42
CA SER A 537 12.76 22.93 13.63
C SER A 537 13.86 21.94 13.97
N LYS A 538 13.58 20.63 13.87
CA LYS A 538 14.56 19.57 14.11
C LYS A 538 15.66 19.55 13.06
N ILE A 539 15.29 19.78 11.79
CA ILE A 539 16.23 19.89 10.67
C ILE A 539 17.17 21.08 10.92
N SER A 540 16.63 22.25 11.26
CA SER A 540 17.44 23.44 11.52
C SER A 540 18.40 23.25 12.70
N ALA A 541 17.94 22.65 13.80
CA ALA A 541 18.80 22.36 14.95
C ALA A 541 19.93 21.37 14.59
N LEU A 542 19.60 20.36 13.78
CA LEU A 542 20.57 19.36 13.34
C LEU A 542 21.57 19.93 12.31
N GLU A 543 21.12 20.83 11.45
CA GLU A 543 21.98 21.58 10.52
C GLU A 543 22.99 22.44 11.28
N GLU A 544 22.56 23.15 12.34
CA GLU A 544 23.46 23.91 13.20
C GLU A 544 24.49 23.01 13.92
N GLU A 545 24.06 21.85 14.44
CA GLU A 545 24.97 20.87 15.05
C GLU A 545 26.01 20.35 14.06
N MET A 546 25.58 20.05 12.82
CA MET A 546 26.47 19.60 11.74
C MET A 546 27.49 20.68 11.36
N ASP A 547 27.06 21.94 11.31
CA ASP A 547 27.93 23.08 11.02
C ASP A 547 28.97 23.31 12.13
N GLN A 548 28.55 23.30 13.39
CA GLN A 548 29.46 23.35 14.53
C GLN A 548 30.46 22.18 14.52
N ARG A 549 30.01 20.97 14.15
CA ARG A 549 30.90 19.81 14.01
C ARG A 549 31.91 20.01 12.89
N ALA A 550 31.52 20.61 11.77
CA ALA A 550 32.44 20.96 10.70
C ALA A 550 33.52 21.95 11.19
N HIS A 551 33.16 23.00 11.93
CA HIS A 551 34.15 23.89 12.56
C HIS A 551 35.12 23.17 13.51
N VAL A 552 34.62 22.25 14.33
CA VAL A 552 35.47 21.44 15.22
C VAL A 552 36.46 20.60 14.42
N LEU A 553 36.00 19.94 13.36
CA LEU A 553 36.85 19.14 12.47
C LEU A 553 37.88 20.01 11.74
N ALA A 554 37.51 21.22 11.31
CA ALA A 554 38.42 22.17 10.67
C ALA A 554 39.53 22.63 11.64
N LYS A 555 39.18 22.94 12.90
CA LYS A 555 40.18 23.24 13.95
C LYS A 555 41.15 22.09 14.18
N GLN A 556 40.63 20.86 14.26
CA GLN A 556 41.45 19.66 14.44
C GLN A 556 42.38 19.40 13.24
N LEU A 557 41.86 19.59 12.03
CA LEU A 557 42.64 19.46 10.81
C LEU A 557 43.78 20.49 10.77
N ARG A 558 43.50 21.76 11.07
CA ARG A 558 44.53 22.81 11.14
C ARG A 558 45.55 22.55 12.22
N ALA A 559 45.12 22.19 13.43
CA ALA A 559 46.04 21.88 14.51
C ALA A 559 47.00 20.74 14.12
N LYS A 560 46.52 19.75 13.38
CA LYS A 560 47.34 18.66 12.84
C LYS A 560 48.28 19.12 11.72
N GLU A 561 47.77 19.91 10.77
CA GLU A 561 48.54 20.40 9.62
C GLU A 561 49.63 21.39 10.02
N ARG A 562 49.41 22.19 11.07
CA ARG A 562 50.35 23.20 11.57
C ARG A 562 51.36 22.68 12.60
N THR A 563 51.42 21.38 12.83
CA THR A 563 52.32 20.77 13.84
C THR A 563 53.81 21.05 13.60
N PHE A 564 54.22 21.36 12.37
CA PHE A 564 55.60 21.69 12.02
C PHE A 564 55.97 23.15 12.27
N LEU A 565 55.00 24.04 12.54
CA LEU A 565 55.26 25.44 12.85
C LEU A 565 55.85 25.57 14.25
N ASP A 566 56.73 26.56 14.43
CA ASP A 566 57.17 27.00 15.75
C ASP A 566 55.93 27.44 16.56
N PRO A 567 55.72 26.98 17.82
CA PRO A 567 54.64 27.46 18.67
C PRO A 567 54.73 28.95 19.03
N GLU A 568 55.95 29.52 19.05
CA GLU A 568 56.23 30.91 19.40
C GLU A 568 57.18 31.56 18.39
N PRO A 569 56.82 31.64 17.09
CA PRO A 569 57.63 32.26 16.06
C PRO A 569 57.98 33.68 16.48
N GLU A 570 59.26 34.02 16.45
CA GLU A 570 59.72 35.36 16.84
C GLU A 570 59.29 35.79 18.27
N GLY A 571 58.95 34.83 19.15
CA GLY A 571 58.46 35.03 20.51
C GLY A 571 56.96 35.34 20.63
N VAL A 572 56.20 35.21 19.54
CA VAL A 572 54.75 35.48 19.50
C VAL A 572 53.99 34.15 19.44
N PRO A 573 53.09 33.85 20.39
CA PRO A 573 52.24 32.66 20.31
C PRO A 573 51.46 32.59 18.99
N LEU A 574 51.45 31.43 18.33
CA LEU A 574 50.73 31.21 17.06
C LEU A 574 49.26 31.62 17.11
N GLU A 575 48.61 31.52 18.27
CA GLU A 575 47.21 31.91 18.48
C GLU A 575 46.95 33.41 18.36
N LEU A 576 47.98 34.25 18.54
CA LEU A 576 47.90 35.70 18.35
C LEU A 576 48.10 36.10 16.88
N LEU A 577 48.62 35.18 16.06
CA LEU A 577 48.76 35.40 14.63
C LEU A 577 47.41 35.08 13.96
N ALA A 578 46.79 36.07 13.34
CA ALA A 578 45.57 35.93 12.54
C ALA A 578 45.82 35.18 11.22
N LEU A 579 46.49 34.02 11.29
CA LEU A 579 46.88 33.17 10.17
C LEU A 579 45.67 32.75 9.32
N ASN A 580 44.49 32.70 9.94
CA ASN A 580 43.22 32.37 9.28
C ASN A 580 42.63 33.49 8.47
N GLU A 581 43.13 34.71 8.60
CA GLU A 581 42.63 35.87 7.86
C GLU A 581 43.65 36.27 6.77
N ASN A 582 44.81 35.61 6.73
CA ASN A 582 45.85 35.86 5.74
C ASN A 582 45.66 34.99 4.50
N GLU A 583 45.12 35.56 3.42
CA GLU A 583 44.95 34.88 2.12
C GLU A 583 46.25 34.23 1.62
N ALA A 584 47.36 34.97 1.74
CA ALA A 584 48.75 34.53 1.58
C ALA A 584 49.03 33.13 2.15
N PHE A 585 48.74 33.02 3.44
CA PHE A 585 49.01 31.85 4.25
C PHE A 585 48.05 30.71 3.93
N GLN A 586 46.76 31.01 3.78
CA GLN A 586 45.74 30.01 3.42
C GLN A 586 46.01 29.35 2.06
N GLU A 587 46.53 30.11 1.09
CA GLU A 587 46.91 29.56 -0.22
C GLU A 587 47.98 28.49 -0.08
N LEU A 588 49.05 28.79 0.64
CA LEU A 588 50.16 27.88 0.89
C LEU A 588 49.68 26.63 1.67
N GLU A 589 48.81 26.80 2.68
CA GLU A 589 48.21 25.68 3.41
C GLU A 589 47.36 24.79 2.49
N ARG A 590 46.61 25.39 1.56
CA ARG A 590 45.79 24.65 0.61
C ARG A 590 46.65 23.87 -0.39
N GLU A 591 47.71 24.47 -0.92
CA GLU A 591 48.66 23.78 -1.79
C GLU A 591 49.36 22.62 -1.07
N LEU A 592 49.77 22.83 0.19
CA LEU A 592 50.38 21.80 1.02
C LEU A 592 49.40 20.64 1.28
N ARG A 593 48.14 20.96 1.59
CA ARG A 593 47.06 19.97 1.77
C ARG A 593 46.81 19.16 0.50
N ALA A 594 46.73 19.83 -0.65
CA ALA A 594 46.54 19.19 -1.95
C ALA A 594 47.70 18.24 -2.32
N LEU A 595 48.95 18.60 -2.00
CA LEU A 595 50.11 17.72 -2.19
C LEU A 595 50.10 16.52 -1.24
N ASN A 596 49.67 16.72 0.01
CA ASN A 596 49.55 15.65 1.00
C ASN A 596 48.46 14.64 0.66
N HIS A 597 47.43 15.04 -0.09
CA HIS A 597 46.35 14.17 -0.57
C HIS A 597 46.69 13.34 -1.83
N LYS A 598 47.81 13.61 -2.52
CA LYS A 598 48.20 12.83 -3.71
C LYS A 598 48.62 11.39 -3.34
N PRO A 599 48.29 10.37 -4.16
CA PRO A 599 48.67 8.97 -3.90
C PRO A 599 50.18 8.75 -3.81
N ARG A 600 50.96 9.56 -4.55
CA ARG A 600 52.41 9.59 -4.50
C ARG A 600 52.84 10.97 -4.02
N LYS A 601 53.33 11.03 -2.79
CA LYS A 601 53.79 12.27 -2.15
C LYS A 601 55.09 12.75 -2.78
N ASP A 602 55.12 14.03 -3.16
CA ASP A 602 56.37 14.71 -3.52
C ASP A 602 56.99 15.31 -2.25
N ALA A 603 57.87 14.55 -1.61
CA ALA A 603 58.50 14.96 -0.37
C ALA A 603 59.31 16.26 -0.51
N LYS A 604 59.85 16.57 -1.70
CA LYS A 604 60.61 17.82 -1.89
C LYS A 604 59.67 19.02 -1.95
N ALA A 605 58.57 18.91 -2.67
CA ALA A 605 57.57 19.97 -2.77
C ALA A 605 56.86 20.23 -1.42
N ILE A 606 56.58 19.16 -0.66
CA ILE A 606 56.01 19.28 0.69
C ILE A 606 56.95 20.06 1.61
N VAL A 607 58.23 19.67 1.68
CA VAL A 607 59.22 20.38 2.52
C VAL A 607 59.43 21.82 2.07
N ALA A 608 59.37 22.10 0.77
CA ALA A 608 59.47 23.48 0.27
C ALA A 608 58.31 24.35 0.79
N LEU A 609 57.07 23.87 0.67
CA LEU A 609 55.89 24.59 1.18
C LEU A 609 55.85 24.69 2.71
N GLU A 610 56.32 23.68 3.43
CA GLU A 610 56.48 23.75 4.90
C GLU A 610 57.46 24.87 5.28
N ASN A 611 58.57 25.03 4.56
CA ASN A 611 59.50 26.13 4.78
C ASN A 611 58.89 27.49 4.41
N ASP A 612 58.16 27.57 3.29
CA ASP A 612 57.47 28.82 2.90
C ASP A 612 56.43 29.25 3.94
N LEU A 613 55.70 28.28 4.52
CA LEU A 613 54.76 28.51 5.63
C LEU A 613 55.48 28.95 6.91
N LEU A 614 56.63 28.37 7.24
CA LEU A 614 57.47 28.79 8.37
C LEU A 614 57.97 30.23 8.20
N ASP A 615 58.53 30.54 7.04
CA ASP A 615 59.03 31.88 6.72
C ASP A 615 57.91 32.91 6.77
N ARG A 616 56.75 32.58 6.18
CA ARG A 616 55.57 33.46 6.23
C ARG A 616 55.06 33.66 7.65
N THR A 617 55.05 32.62 8.49
CA THR A 617 54.67 32.71 9.90
C THR A 617 55.60 33.68 10.65
N ASN A 618 56.92 33.57 10.47
CA ASN A 618 57.90 34.46 11.10
C ASN A 618 57.74 35.92 10.64
N VAL A 619 57.45 36.14 9.35
CA VAL A 619 57.16 37.48 8.82
C VAL A 619 55.93 38.07 9.50
N LEU A 620 54.82 37.32 9.58
CA LEU A 620 53.59 37.78 10.24
C LEU A 620 53.78 38.08 11.72
N ALA A 621 54.59 37.27 12.42
CA ALA A 621 54.93 37.52 13.82
C ALA A 621 55.76 38.80 14.00
N ARG A 622 56.70 39.08 13.09
CA ARG A 622 57.47 40.33 13.10
C ARG A 622 56.59 41.55 12.79
N GLU A 623 55.73 41.44 11.79
CA GLU A 623 54.76 42.49 11.43
C GLU A 623 53.82 42.80 12.60
N LEU A 624 53.31 41.78 13.30
CA LEU A 624 52.49 41.99 14.50
C LEU A 624 53.26 42.74 15.59
N LYS A 625 54.49 42.29 15.91
CA LYS A 625 55.35 42.96 16.90
C LYS A 625 55.62 44.41 16.53
N ASP A 626 55.94 44.70 15.27
CA ASP A 626 56.23 46.06 14.81
C ASP A 626 54.98 46.95 14.86
N ASN A 627 53.82 46.41 14.49
CA ASN A 627 52.55 47.12 14.57
C ASN A 627 52.15 47.42 16.02
N GLU A 628 52.24 46.44 16.92
CA GLU A 628 51.94 46.64 18.36
C GLU A 628 52.96 47.56 19.03
N ARG A 629 54.25 47.47 18.65
CA ARG A 629 55.28 48.39 19.15
C ARG A 629 54.94 49.84 18.86
N ASN A 630 54.39 50.14 17.68
CA ASN A 630 53.95 51.50 17.34
C ASN A 630 52.72 51.97 18.15
N ILE A 631 51.98 51.05 18.77
CA ILE A 631 50.80 51.34 19.59
C ILE A 631 51.19 51.57 21.06
N PHE A 632 52.17 50.82 21.59
CA PHE A 632 52.50 50.81 23.02
C PHE A 632 53.81 51.54 23.38
N LEU A 633 54.72 51.72 22.44
CA LEU A 633 56.02 52.34 22.69
C LEU A 633 55.94 53.84 22.39
N ASP A 634 56.34 54.69 23.35
CA ASP A 634 56.52 56.12 23.12
C ASP A 634 57.47 56.31 21.92
N PRO A 635 57.12 57.07 20.86
CA PRO A 635 58.02 57.34 19.74
C PRO A 635 59.34 57.98 20.16
N GLN A 636 59.38 58.59 21.34
CA GLN A 636 60.56 59.19 21.95
C GLN A 636 60.65 58.91 23.48
N PRO A 637 60.93 57.68 23.91
CA PRO A 637 61.15 57.37 25.31
C PRO A 637 62.37 58.17 25.77
N GLU A 638 62.17 59.02 26.79
CA GLU A 638 63.18 59.97 27.29
C GLU A 638 63.77 60.91 26.21
N GLY A 639 63.03 61.20 25.14
CA GLY A 639 63.45 62.14 24.08
C GLY A 639 64.35 61.55 23.00
N VAL A 640 64.55 60.22 22.96
CA VAL A 640 65.35 59.53 21.94
C VAL A 640 64.43 58.87 20.91
N PRO A 641 64.49 59.24 19.61
CA PRO A 641 63.67 58.62 18.58
C PRO A 641 63.94 57.12 18.45
N VAL A 642 62.88 56.32 18.51
CA VAL A 642 62.92 54.87 18.22
C VAL A 642 62.44 54.67 16.79
N SER A 643 63.32 54.96 15.85
CA SER A 643 63.17 54.64 14.43
C SER A 643 64.05 53.46 14.06
#